data_AF-A0A0X3Q1P3-F1
#
_entry.id   AF-A0A0X3Q1P3-F1
#
_cell.length_a   1.000
_cell.length_b   1.000
_cell.length_c   1.000
_cell.angle_alpha   90.00
_cell.angle_beta   90.00
_cell.angle_gamma   90.00
#
_symmetry.space_group_name_H-M   'P 1'
#
loop_
_entity.id
_entity.type
_entity.pdbx_description
1 polymer ?
#
loop_
_entity_poly.entity_id
_entity_poly.type
_entity_poly.pdbx_seq_one_letter_code
_entity_poly.pdbx_strand_id
1 'polypeptide(L)'
;MLITKLPKNIPFEELKRLIAIECDDSFKNIKLLHNGKILTNTMTPATTFKNTEEVNELKCHIKDPSKTTKIKLGSRKLMLTEKESVDVYVFKNEREYEDGEPDLLSVFLTNKSDLKVNRVIEINWMPKDRHKPFLGGYKSKLDDRVFHNASAQTLPKPIRKPPVPMFSRETQTYKMKHATQETLHDSSTAMTKVGFYYSNATDKLVSPLPYETADDYAKRVLGQVIIIQRYVRRWLAQRRVARLRRQRDLYNQWVAEQEAADKKERDGRFARDYERRLRPRRRADFDRLFNALEQWRKEEASKIYATTKNLAERKAALALLLDREVELITSISRHQIEISKKGHLRAQEQMLEKAAAAKRWTAAHDGKPIERDTPETLRARELLVIYQGLKSDCLSEDERMDLLLSVKRIVQEFPSKLCCELIFLIERETEMIVRRVPACQLSGLRARIVQRFVQFCKKPEYNPGIADFLPLPNLKLLPDSRAKMWADTFCCKSCGRYLRLEEFPSGARANSLSPCYFCRRQSNRGRRRVYLEPYRLILEELRRKEARLLLDGIQKEKEKREREELERLDREESMEGSSTGIVYKRGSTDLTSSDSTQTPITESKVDPQTNKLELLVSVEDIYFLVNDVWDNRSALSGCSELPDLVLCRWHVADPWAPWNTFLVTRKEAELHYDLETLGLENVYAEAMIRRVRQRLIIARYAFNRLCPTGEGLTQECKKIRVSARTPLDTNEWRMAQRHPLPAVAPPLYITTPEDRHKPTIQPPKALLPIIRGEKRFSNYGLKGFKELPPW
;
A
#
# COMPACT_ATOMS: atom_id res chain seq x y z
N MET A 1 52.49 42.33 28.51
CA MET A 1 52.98 42.01 29.88
C MET A 1 51.96 41.09 30.50
N LEU A 2 52.38 39.95 31.07
CA LEU A 2 51.51 39.10 31.90
C LEU A 2 51.79 39.48 33.36
N ILE A 3 50.80 39.98 34.08
CA ILE A 3 50.95 40.35 35.50
C ILE A 3 51.18 39.07 36.31
N THR A 4 52.41 38.81 36.73
CA THR A 4 52.80 37.60 37.48
C THR A 4 53.16 37.90 38.95
N LYS A 5 53.39 39.18 39.30
CA LYS A 5 53.70 39.64 40.66
C LYS A 5 52.73 40.73 41.09
N LEU A 6 52.22 40.64 42.31
CA LEU A 6 51.29 41.61 42.90
C LEU A 6 52.06 42.59 43.81
N PRO A 7 52.18 43.88 43.44
CA PRO A 7 52.93 44.84 44.25
C PRO A 7 52.17 45.24 45.53
N LYS A 8 52.83 45.13 46.68
CA LYS A 8 52.23 45.21 48.03
C LYS A 8 51.49 46.51 48.35
N ASN A 9 52.03 47.65 47.91
CA ASN A 9 51.56 48.98 48.31
C ASN A 9 50.77 49.70 47.21
N ILE A 10 50.45 49.01 46.11
CA ILE A 10 49.69 49.60 45.02
C ILE A 10 48.18 49.38 45.28
N PRO A 11 47.33 50.40 45.13
CA PRO A 11 45.89 50.26 45.26
C PRO A 11 45.30 49.21 44.31
N PHE A 12 44.22 48.55 44.73
CA PHE A 12 43.49 47.62 43.85
C PHE A 12 42.88 48.30 42.62
N GLU A 13 42.82 49.64 42.57
CA GLU A 13 42.42 50.38 41.37
C GLU A 13 43.43 50.24 40.22
N GLU A 14 44.73 50.40 40.46
CA GLU A 14 45.75 50.14 39.44
C GLU A 14 45.69 48.69 38.96
N LEU A 15 45.45 47.73 39.86
CA LEU A 15 45.28 46.32 39.49
C LEU A 15 44.07 46.12 38.56
N LYS A 16 42.92 46.76 38.86
CA LYS A 16 41.73 46.75 37.98
C LYS A 16 42.05 47.35 36.61
N ARG A 17 42.80 48.46 36.54
CA ARG A 17 43.21 49.08 35.27
C ARG A 17 44.15 48.18 34.48
N LEU A 18 45.10 47.51 35.13
CA LEU A 18 46.00 46.58 34.47
C LEU A 18 45.28 45.34 33.92
N ILE A 19 44.33 44.79 34.68
CA ILE A 19 43.47 43.69 34.18
C ILE A 19 42.61 44.20 33.01
N ALA A 20 42.07 45.43 33.08
CA ALA A 20 41.29 46.02 32.00
C ALA A 20 42.11 46.19 30.70
N ILE A 21 43.37 46.61 30.80
CA ILE A 21 44.30 46.71 29.67
C ILE A 21 44.61 45.32 29.09
N GLU A 22 44.86 44.31 29.91
CA GLU A 22 45.06 42.93 29.42
C GLU A 22 43.80 42.38 28.72
N CYS A 23 42.61 42.80 29.17
CA CYS A 23 41.32 42.31 28.68
C CYS A 23 40.74 43.10 27.50
N ASP A 24 41.39 44.21 27.09
CA ASP A 24 40.87 45.16 26.09
C ASP A 24 39.46 45.71 26.48
N ASP A 25 39.24 45.97 27.78
CA ASP A 25 37.96 46.48 28.32
C ASP A 25 38.16 47.72 29.21
N SER A 26 37.08 48.38 29.58
CA SER A 26 37.08 49.52 30.50
C SER A 26 37.18 49.07 31.95
N PHE A 27 38.03 49.73 32.74
CA PHE A 27 38.20 49.44 34.16
C PHE A 27 36.90 49.55 34.99
N LYS A 28 35.91 50.32 34.52
CA LYS A 28 34.59 50.44 35.16
C LYS A 28 33.75 49.16 35.09
N ASN A 29 34.06 48.27 34.14
CA ASN A 29 33.34 47.02 33.92
C ASN A 29 33.87 45.85 34.76
N ILE A 30 34.97 46.06 35.49
CA ILE A 30 35.68 45.03 36.28
C ILE A 30 35.47 45.27 37.78
N LYS A 31 35.00 44.23 38.48
CA LYS A 31 34.81 44.24 39.94
C LYS A 31 35.65 43.15 40.61
N LEU A 32 36.40 43.53 41.65
CA LEU A 32 37.19 42.63 42.48
C LEU A 32 36.52 42.44 43.84
N LEU A 33 36.40 41.18 44.27
CA LEU A 33 35.80 40.78 45.54
C LEU A 33 36.80 39.94 46.34
N HIS A 34 36.85 40.15 47.65
CA HIS A 34 37.54 39.28 48.61
C HIS A 34 36.54 38.88 49.70
N ASN A 35 36.42 37.58 49.99
CA ASN A 35 35.45 37.02 50.95
C ASN A 35 34.01 37.58 50.78
N GLY A 36 33.57 37.74 49.53
CA GLY A 36 32.22 38.23 49.17
C GLY A 36 32.01 39.74 49.27
N LYS A 37 32.98 40.52 49.77
CA LYS A 37 32.91 41.99 49.85
C LYS A 37 33.66 42.65 48.69
N ILE A 38 33.10 43.75 48.16
CA ILE A 38 33.69 44.51 47.06
C ILE A 38 34.88 45.32 47.59
N LEU A 39 36.05 45.15 46.97
CA LEU A 39 37.24 45.92 47.33
C LEU A 39 37.14 47.35 46.79
N THR A 40 37.21 48.32 47.70
CA THR A 40 37.22 49.75 47.39
C THR A 40 38.58 50.18 46.84
N ASN A 41 38.58 51.26 46.06
CA ASN A 41 39.72 51.65 45.23
C ASN A 41 40.96 52.13 46.02
N THR A 42 40.81 52.48 47.30
CA THR A 42 41.91 52.96 48.15
C THR A 42 42.61 51.85 48.95
N MET A 43 42.10 50.60 48.91
CA MET A 43 42.71 49.49 49.63
C MET A 43 43.93 48.94 48.89
N THR A 44 44.94 48.51 49.63
CA THR A 44 46.17 47.90 49.10
C THR A 44 46.30 46.45 49.53
N PRO A 45 46.95 45.58 48.73
CA PRO A 45 47.20 44.18 49.08
C PRO A 45 47.84 44.01 50.46
N ALA A 46 48.79 44.87 50.84
CA ALA A 46 49.44 44.83 52.16
C ALA A 46 48.48 45.10 53.33
N THR A 47 47.38 45.84 53.11
CA THR A 47 46.36 46.10 54.15
C THR A 47 45.27 45.03 54.19
N THR A 48 44.98 44.38 53.06
CA THR A 48 43.87 43.42 52.94
C THR A 48 44.26 42.02 53.39
N PHE A 49 45.55 41.65 53.28
CA PHE A 49 46.05 40.30 53.58
C PHE A 49 46.87 40.22 54.88
N LYS A 50 46.62 41.12 55.85
CA LYS A 50 47.48 41.37 57.03
C LYS A 50 47.37 40.34 58.17
N ASN A 51 46.38 39.44 58.14
CA ASN A 51 46.20 38.39 59.14
C ASN A 51 46.42 37.01 58.49
N THR A 52 47.50 36.35 58.88
CA THR A 52 48.14 35.24 58.15
C THR A 52 47.73 33.85 58.64
N GLU A 53 46.44 33.51 58.63
CA GLU A 53 45.99 32.11 58.81
C GLU A 53 44.92 31.64 57.80
N GLU A 54 44.37 32.52 56.96
CA GLU A 54 43.38 32.12 55.92
C GLU A 54 43.97 32.18 54.50
N VAL A 55 43.51 31.26 53.65
CA VAL A 55 43.86 31.22 52.22
C VAL A 55 43.24 32.43 51.52
N ASN A 56 44.08 33.32 51.00
CA ASN A 56 43.64 34.56 50.36
C ASN A 56 43.13 34.28 48.92
N GLU A 57 41.82 34.42 48.71
CA GLU A 57 41.16 34.24 47.41
C GLU A 57 40.56 35.55 46.88
N LEU A 58 40.86 35.90 45.62
CA LEU A 58 40.36 37.09 44.95
C LEU A 58 39.45 36.70 43.78
N LYS A 59 38.19 37.15 43.77
CA LYS A 59 37.24 36.88 42.68
C LYS A 59 37.07 38.11 41.79
N CYS A 60 37.24 37.92 40.48
CA CYS A 60 37.10 38.97 39.47
C CYS A 60 35.86 38.72 38.60
N HIS A 61 34.94 39.68 38.58
CA HIS A 61 33.72 39.64 37.77
C HIS A 61 33.71 40.75 36.71
N ILE A 62 33.27 40.38 35.50
CA ILE A 62 33.18 41.24 34.32
C ILE A 62 31.70 41.41 33.95
N LYS A 63 31.27 42.65 33.68
CA LYS A 63 29.85 42.98 33.47
C LYS A 63 29.30 42.57 32.09
N ASP A 64 30.07 42.75 31.02
CA ASP A 64 29.65 42.50 29.63
C ASP A 64 30.60 41.52 28.90
N PRO A 65 30.48 40.21 29.14
CA PRO A 65 31.54 39.27 28.79
C PRO A 65 31.64 38.91 27.30
N SER A 66 30.69 39.32 26.47
CA SER A 66 30.64 39.07 25.03
C SER A 66 31.50 40.03 24.20
N LYS A 67 32.00 41.13 24.79
CA LYS A 67 32.90 42.09 24.14
C LYS A 67 34.39 41.83 24.43
N THR A 68 34.70 41.13 25.51
CA THR A 68 36.06 40.74 25.91
C THR A 68 36.51 39.46 25.22
N THR A 69 37.49 39.53 24.33
CA THR A 69 37.90 38.40 23.47
C THR A 69 39.17 37.67 23.92
N LYS A 70 39.92 38.17 24.91
CA LYS A 70 41.29 37.70 25.21
C LYS A 70 41.50 36.95 26.54
N ILE A 71 40.47 36.68 27.34
CA ILE A 71 40.64 36.07 28.67
C ILE A 71 40.54 34.53 28.62
N LYS A 72 41.50 33.82 29.22
CA LYS A 72 41.34 32.41 29.64
C LYS A 72 40.61 32.36 30.98
N LEU A 73 39.41 31.78 31.02
CA LEU A 73 38.63 31.51 32.24
C LEU A 73 39.38 30.50 33.14
N GLY A 74 39.36 30.69 34.46
CA GLY A 74 40.01 29.79 35.42
C GLY A 74 40.69 30.49 36.61
N SER A 75 41.41 29.70 37.41
CA SER A 75 42.22 30.19 38.54
C SER A 75 43.63 30.59 38.09
N ARG A 76 44.15 31.69 38.64
CA ARG A 76 45.52 32.18 38.41
C ARG A 76 46.19 32.48 39.74
N LYS A 77 47.40 31.96 39.95
CA LYS A 77 48.20 32.25 41.15
C LYS A 77 49.05 33.51 40.91
N LEU A 78 48.98 34.49 41.80
CA LEU A 78 49.81 35.69 41.80
C LEU A 78 50.72 35.70 43.03
N MET A 79 52.01 35.98 42.85
CA MET A 79 52.96 36.03 43.97
C MET A 79 52.93 37.41 44.66
N LEU A 80 52.74 37.44 45.98
CA LEU A 80 52.77 38.66 46.82
C LEU A 80 54.18 38.91 47.42
N THR A 81 54.88 37.83 47.75
CA THR A 81 56.29 37.77 48.19
C THR A 81 56.95 36.54 47.58
N GLU A 82 58.26 36.32 47.84
CA GLU A 82 58.93 35.08 47.42
C GLU A 82 58.32 33.80 48.03
N LYS A 83 57.50 33.91 49.09
CA LYS A 83 56.89 32.76 49.80
C LYS A 83 55.35 32.74 49.84
N GLU A 84 54.66 33.84 49.54
CA GLU A 84 53.18 33.92 49.59
C GLU A 84 52.56 34.07 48.20
N SER A 85 51.56 33.25 47.89
CA SER A 85 50.78 33.30 46.64
C SER A 85 49.29 33.53 46.93
N VAL A 86 48.63 34.33 46.09
CA VAL A 86 47.20 34.64 46.13
C VAL A 86 46.53 34.08 44.88
N ASP A 87 45.43 33.35 45.05
CA ASP A 87 44.71 32.73 43.93
C ASP A 87 43.56 33.65 43.47
N VAL A 88 43.62 34.07 42.20
CA VAL A 88 42.63 34.92 41.55
C VAL A 88 41.76 34.09 40.61
N TYR A 89 40.47 34.06 40.86
CA TYR A 89 39.49 33.35 40.04
C TYR A 89 38.70 34.35 39.17
N VAL A 90 38.70 34.13 37.87
CA VAL A 90 37.99 34.97 36.90
C VAL A 90 36.72 34.26 36.43
N PHE A 91 35.56 34.84 36.75
CA PHE A 91 34.25 34.28 36.43
C PHE A 91 33.54 35.08 35.34
N LYS A 92 32.86 34.36 34.44
CA LYS A 92 31.86 34.93 33.52
C LYS A 92 30.50 34.87 34.23
N ASN A 93 29.83 35.99 34.40
CA ASN A 93 28.45 35.97 34.90
C ASN A 93 27.53 35.52 33.74
N GLU A 94 27.35 34.22 33.59
CA GLU A 94 26.19 33.66 32.88
C GLU A 94 25.13 33.38 33.95
N ARG A 95 24.06 34.19 33.95
CA ARG A 95 22.78 33.65 34.40
C ARG A 95 22.23 32.90 33.20
N GLU A 96 22.26 31.58 33.26
CA GLU A 96 21.45 30.74 32.38
C GLU A 96 20.00 31.09 32.69
N TYR A 97 19.32 31.76 31.74
CA TYR A 97 17.87 31.77 31.71
C TYR A 97 17.47 30.35 31.29
N GLU A 98 16.84 29.59 32.19
CA GLU A 98 16.13 28.38 31.79
C GLU A 98 15.02 28.81 30.81
N ASP A 99 15.11 28.36 29.57
CA ASP A 99 14.16 28.65 28.50
C ASP A 99 12.74 28.26 28.92
N GLY A 100 11.93 29.24 29.36
CA GLY A 100 10.51 29.00 29.64
C GLY A 100 9.79 29.97 30.56
N GLU A 101 10.47 30.81 31.35
CA GLU A 101 9.79 31.76 32.23
C GLU A 101 9.59 33.13 31.54
N PRO A 102 8.33 33.61 31.38
CA PRO A 102 8.09 34.94 30.82
C PRO A 102 8.55 36.03 31.80
N ASP A 103 9.21 37.07 31.28
CA ASP A 103 9.48 38.27 32.09
C ASP A 103 8.13 38.96 32.40
N LEU A 104 7.80 39.09 33.68
CA LEU A 104 6.58 39.74 34.17
C LEU A 104 6.85 41.24 34.42
N LEU A 105 6.36 42.10 33.54
CA LEU A 105 6.46 43.55 33.71
C LEU A 105 5.19 44.08 34.39
N SER A 106 5.28 44.46 35.67
CA SER A 106 4.19 45.13 36.38
C SER A 106 4.12 46.61 36.01
N VAL A 107 3.10 47.02 35.28
CA VAL A 107 2.87 48.41 34.89
C VAL A 107 1.70 48.97 35.68
N PHE A 108 1.95 50.04 36.44
CA PHE A 108 0.91 50.80 37.13
C PHE A 108 0.35 51.84 36.18
N LEU A 109 -0.88 51.64 35.71
CA LEU A 109 -1.57 52.62 34.86
C LEU A 109 -2.41 53.52 35.75
N THR A 110 -2.10 54.82 35.75
CA THR A 110 -2.94 55.87 36.34
C THR A 110 -3.93 56.34 35.29
N ASN A 111 -5.22 56.03 35.49
CA ASN A 111 -6.28 56.73 34.77
C ASN A 111 -6.59 58.05 35.46
N LYS A 112 -7.20 59.01 34.74
CA LYS A 112 -7.45 60.43 35.14
C LYS A 112 -8.28 60.66 36.44
N SER A 113 -8.52 59.61 37.23
CA SER A 113 -9.19 59.64 38.53
C SER A 113 -8.31 59.01 39.62
N ASP A 114 -6.99 59.19 39.55
CA ASP A 114 -5.94 58.86 40.55
C ASP A 114 -5.96 57.49 41.24
N LEU A 115 -6.64 56.49 40.65
CA LEU A 115 -6.59 55.10 41.08
C LEU A 115 -5.57 54.31 40.24
N LYS A 116 -4.47 53.91 40.88
CA LYS A 116 -3.41 53.07 40.29
C LYS A 116 -3.86 51.62 40.22
N VAL A 117 -4.14 51.12 39.01
CA VAL A 117 -4.36 49.68 38.78
C VAL A 117 -3.06 49.06 38.28
N ASN A 118 -2.56 48.07 39.03
CA ASN A 118 -1.39 47.30 38.61
C ASN A 118 -1.83 46.24 37.59
N ARG A 119 -1.27 46.27 36.38
CA ARG A 119 -1.42 45.18 35.40
C ARG A 119 -0.06 44.61 35.08
N VAL A 120 0.07 43.30 35.27
CA VAL A 120 1.29 42.56 34.94
C VAL A 120 1.16 42.06 33.51
N ILE A 121 2.12 42.43 32.66
CA ILE A 121 2.19 42.04 31.25
C ILE A 121 3.32 41.02 31.10
N GLU A 122 3.00 39.84 30.59
CA GLU A 122 3.97 38.78 30.27
C GLU A 122 4.63 39.08 28.91
N ILE A 123 5.96 39.17 28.91
CA ILE A 123 6.75 39.42 27.69
C ILE A 123 7.53 38.15 27.35
N ASN A 124 7.16 37.52 26.23
CA ASN A 124 7.89 36.38 25.67
C ASN A 124 8.93 36.84 24.65
N TRP A 125 10.20 36.75 25.02
CA TRP A 125 11.33 37.05 24.12
C TRP A 125 11.55 35.91 23.11
N MET A 126 11.96 36.24 21.87
CA MET A 126 12.28 35.23 20.86
C MET A 126 13.68 34.64 21.09
N PRO A 127 13.89 33.32 20.90
CA PRO A 127 15.23 32.73 20.92
C PRO A 127 16.13 33.32 19.82
N LYS A 128 17.41 33.53 20.13
CA LYS A 128 18.40 34.13 19.22
C LYS A 128 18.57 33.38 17.89
N ASP A 129 18.34 32.07 17.89
CA ASP A 129 18.63 31.20 16.73
C ASP A 129 17.54 31.21 15.64
N ARG A 130 16.44 31.93 15.85
CA ARG A 130 15.30 31.91 14.94
C ARG A 130 15.38 33.06 13.92
N HIS A 131 16.20 32.89 12.89
CA HIS A 131 16.27 33.84 11.75
C HIS A 131 15.23 33.53 10.67
N LYS A 132 14.63 34.56 10.05
CA LYS A 132 13.78 34.40 8.87
C LYS A 132 14.63 33.92 7.68
N PRO A 133 14.19 32.92 6.90
CA PRO A 133 14.91 32.50 5.70
C PRO A 133 14.92 33.63 4.65
N PHE A 134 16.08 33.88 4.04
CA PHE A 134 16.24 34.92 3.02
C PHE A 134 15.69 34.42 1.68
N LEU A 135 14.48 34.88 1.31
CA LEU A 135 13.78 34.52 0.06
C LEU A 135 13.96 35.56 -1.05
N GLY A 136 15.09 36.28 -1.04
CA GLY A 136 15.35 37.40 -1.93
C GLY A 136 14.72 38.72 -1.46
N GLY A 137 15.01 39.79 -2.19
CA GLY A 137 14.65 41.16 -1.86
C GLY A 137 15.34 42.17 -2.76
N TYR A 138 15.04 43.46 -2.58
CA TYR A 138 15.68 44.54 -3.33
C TYR A 138 16.18 45.64 -2.39
N LYS A 139 17.26 46.32 -2.79
CA LYS A 139 17.86 47.44 -2.05
C LYS A 139 17.55 48.75 -2.76
N SER A 140 16.91 49.68 -2.06
CA SER A 140 16.71 51.03 -2.60
C SER A 140 18.06 51.76 -2.63
N LYS A 141 18.47 52.30 -3.79
CA LYS A 141 19.75 53.01 -3.93
C LYS A 141 19.78 54.40 -3.29
N LEU A 142 18.62 54.99 -2.99
CA LEU A 142 18.53 56.35 -2.44
C LEU A 142 18.64 56.36 -0.91
N ASP A 143 18.01 55.40 -0.23
CA ASP A 143 17.96 55.34 1.25
C ASP A 143 18.77 54.17 1.83
N ASP A 144 19.39 53.37 0.95
CA ASP A 144 20.18 52.17 1.24
C ASP A 144 19.45 51.08 2.04
N ARG A 145 18.12 51.18 2.17
CA ARG A 145 17.26 50.22 2.87
C ARG A 145 17.03 48.96 2.05
N VAL A 146 17.15 47.80 2.71
CA VAL A 146 16.95 46.47 2.13
C VAL A 146 15.56 45.96 2.48
N PHE A 147 14.76 45.65 1.46
CA PHE A 147 13.44 45.05 1.61
C PHE A 147 13.53 43.56 1.31
N HIS A 148 13.13 42.71 2.25
CA HIS A 148 13.10 41.25 2.09
C HIS A 148 11.69 40.77 1.76
N ASN A 149 11.57 39.76 0.89
CA ASN A 149 10.29 39.11 0.61
C ASN A 149 9.78 38.36 1.86
N ALA A 150 8.48 38.43 2.13
CA ALA A 150 7.88 37.79 3.30
C ALA A 150 7.71 36.27 3.08
N SER A 151 8.08 35.45 4.08
CA SER A 151 7.99 33.98 3.99
C SER A 151 6.70 33.38 4.56
N ALA A 152 6.05 34.02 5.54
CA ALA A 152 4.73 33.62 6.10
C ALA A 152 4.15 34.72 7.00
N GLN A 153 2.82 34.82 7.11
CA GLN A 153 2.11 35.83 7.93
C GLN A 153 1.62 35.29 9.30
N THR A 154 1.56 33.97 9.50
CA THR A 154 1.12 33.34 10.76
C THR A 154 2.11 32.27 11.25
N LEU A 155 2.16 32.08 12.58
CA LEU A 155 3.02 31.09 13.24
C LEU A 155 2.58 29.66 12.85
N PRO A 156 3.46 28.84 12.24
CA PRO A 156 3.18 27.41 12.09
C PRO A 156 3.12 26.75 13.49
N LYS A 157 2.24 25.77 13.65
CA LYS A 157 2.11 25.03 14.91
C LYS A 157 3.46 24.38 15.27
N PRO A 158 3.91 24.45 16.54
CA PRO A 158 5.14 23.82 16.96
C PRO A 158 5.04 22.30 16.75
N ILE A 159 5.99 21.75 16.01
CA ILE A 159 6.08 20.32 15.74
C ILE A 159 6.48 19.63 17.05
N ARG A 160 5.65 18.68 17.52
CA ARG A 160 6.00 17.83 18.67
C ARG A 160 7.18 16.95 18.25
N LYS A 161 8.35 17.17 18.85
CA LYS A 161 9.50 16.29 18.64
C LYS A 161 9.18 14.92 19.28
N PRO A 162 9.28 13.80 18.54
CA PRO A 162 9.06 12.49 19.13
C PRO A 162 10.11 12.20 20.21
N PRO A 163 9.79 11.36 21.20
CA PRO A 163 10.68 11.03 22.32
C PRO A 163 11.95 10.29 21.90
N VAL A 164 11.96 9.72 20.69
CA VAL A 164 13.11 9.05 20.09
C VAL A 164 13.69 9.96 19.00
N PRO A 165 15.00 10.29 19.02
CA PRO A 165 15.61 11.06 17.95
C PRO A 165 15.52 10.28 16.63
N MET A 166 14.79 10.83 15.67
CA MET A 166 14.73 10.31 14.31
C MET A 166 15.85 10.97 13.51
N PHE A 167 16.80 10.17 13.04
CA PHE A 167 17.87 10.63 12.17
C PHE A 167 17.49 10.37 10.72
N SER A 168 17.42 11.42 9.90
CA SER A 168 17.37 11.27 8.43
C SER A 168 18.76 11.54 7.85
N ARG A 169 19.12 10.81 6.80
CA ARG A 169 20.40 10.89 6.10
C ARG A 169 20.21 11.35 4.65
N GLU A 170 19.22 12.20 4.45
CA GLU A 170 18.90 12.70 3.12
C GLU A 170 19.92 13.78 2.73
N THR A 171 20.63 13.53 1.62
CA THR A 171 21.55 14.49 1.02
C THR A 171 21.05 14.83 -0.38
N GLN A 172 20.84 16.10 -0.67
CA GLN A 172 20.49 16.55 -2.01
C GLN A 172 21.69 16.36 -2.95
N THR A 173 21.61 15.38 -3.86
CA THR A 173 22.61 15.21 -4.90
C THR A 173 22.43 16.30 -5.95
N TYR A 174 23.29 17.31 -5.96
CA TYR A 174 23.31 18.35 -7.01
C TYR A 174 24.50 18.16 -7.94
N LYS A 175 24.34 18.58 -9.21
CA LYS A 175 25.43 18.55 -10.20
C LYS A 175 26.14 19.89 -10.22
N MET A 176 27.33 19.94 -9.62
CA MET A 176 28.26 21.08 -9.73
C MET A 176 28.58 21.37 -11.20
N LYS A 177 28.47 22.63 -11.62
CA LYS A 177 29.00 23.13 -12.88
C LYS A 177 29.90 24.32 -12.57
N HIS A 178 31.15 24.27 -13.01
CA HIS A 178 32.06 25.41 -12.89
C HIS A 178 31.83 26.34 -14.09
N ALA A 179 31.62 27.62 -13.82
CA ALA A 179 31.59 28.67 -14.82
C ALA A 179 32.73 29.64 -14.51
N THR A 180 33.58 29.90 -15.50
CA THR A 180 34.65 30.90 -15.40
C THR A 180 34.12 32.26 -15.85
N GLN A 181 34.55 33.32 -15.15
CA GLN A 181 34.28 34.70 -15.54
C GLN A 181 35.63 35.41 -15.69
N GLU A 182 35.86 36.01 -16.85
CA GLU A 182 37.02 36.84 -17.11
C GLU A 182 36.63 38.32 -17.00
N THR A 183 37.49 39.12 -16.37
CA THR A 183 37.34 40.58 -16.30
C THR A 183 38.03 41.22 -17.49
N LEU A 184 37.58 42.42 -17.88
CA LEU A 184 38.20 43.17 -18.97
C LEU A 184 39.64 43.53 -18.62
N HIS A 185 40.58 43.25 -19.52
CA HIS A 185 41.99 43.62 -19.39
C HIS A 185 42.28 44.84 -20.27
N ASP A 186 42.62 45.96 -19.63
CA ASP A 186 43.04 47.17 -20.34
C ASP A 186 44.53 47.07 -20.73
N SER A 187 44.83 47.47 -21.96
CA SER A 187 46.20 47.65 -22.44
C SER A 187 46.31 49.02 -23.11
N SER A 188 47.38 49.74 -22.82
CA SER A 188 47.68 51.05 -23.43
C SER A 188 49.02 50.98 -24.15
N THR A 189 49.11 51.69 -25.27
CA THR A 189 50.35 51.82 -26.05
C THR A 189 50.70 53.30 -26.15
N ALA A 190 51.98 53.63 -25.96
CA ALA A 190 52.49 54.98 -26.07
C ALA A 190 53.60 55.02 -27.12
N MET A 191 53.49 55.94 -28.08
CA MET A 191 54.51 56.13 -29.11
C MET A 191 55.56 57.13 -28.64
N THR A 192 56.83 56.83 -28.89
CA THR A 192 57.91 57.81 -28.70
C THR A 192 57.77 58.94 -29.72
N LYS A 193 57.69 60.20 -29.26
CA LYS A 193 57.65 61.39 -30.13
C LYS A 193 58.78 62.33 -29.73
N VAL A 194 59.24 63.16 -30.66
CA VAL A 194 60.21 64.23 -30.36
C VAL A 194 59.64 65.12 -29.23
N GLY A 195 60.33 65.11 -28.08
CA GLY A 195 59.90 65.79 -26.83
C GLY A 195 59.20 64.90 -25.79
N PHE A 196 58.85 63.64 -26.09
CA PHE A 196 58.21 62.70 -25.17
C PHE A 196 58.77 61.27 -25.34
N TYR A 197 59.51 60.78 -24.34
CA TYR A 197 60.22 59.49 -24.38
C TYR A 197 59.48 58.38 -23.60
N TYR A 198 59.40 57.21 -24.20
CA TYR A 198 58.91 55.97 -23.59
C TYR A 198 59.96 54.87 -23.84
N SER A 199 60.20 53.97 -22.88
CA SER A 199 61.30 53.01 -22.97
C SER A 199 60.90 51.71 -23.66
N ASN A 200 61.67 51.27 -24.66
CA ASN A 200 61.44 50.02 -25.39
C ASN A 200 62.24 48.83 -24.81
N ALA A 201 62.76 48.94 -23.58
CA ALA A 201 63.71 47.98 -23.02
C ALA A 201 63.11 46.58 -22.79
N THR A 202 61.79 46.49 -22.56
CA THR A 202 61.06 45.22 -22.35
C THR A 202 60.43 44.66 -23.62
N ASP A 203 60.57 45.35 -24.76
CA ASP A 203 59.94 44.98 -26.01
C ASP A 203 60.65 43.79 -26.67
N LYS A 204 59.90 43.02 -27.46
CA LYS A 204 60.43 41.85 -28.20
C LYS A 204 60.30 42.07 -29.70
N LEU A 205 61.39 41.87 -30.43
CA LEU A 205 61.38 41.87 -31.90
C LEU A 205 60.92 40.49 -32.38
N VAL A 206 59.86 40.45 -33.20
CA VAL A 206 59.29 39.21 -33.75
C VAL A 206 59.29 39.30 -35.28
N SER A 207 59.82 38.28 -35.95
CA SER A 207 59.74 38.14 -37.41
C SER A 207 58.37 37.61 -37.84
N PRO A 208 57.73 38.18 -38.89
CA PRO A 208 56.42 37.71 -39.33
C PRO A 208 56.50 36.29 -39.90
N LEU A 209 55.56 35.44 -39.50
CA LEU A 209 55.32 34.14 -40.10
C LEU A 209 54.41 34.26 -41.34
N PRO A 210 54.30 33.23 -42.19
CA PRO A 210 53.35 33.21 -43.30
C PRO A 210 51.94 33.56 -42.81
N TYR A 211 51.34 34.58 -43.42
CA TYR A 211 50.00 35.03 -43.07
C TYR A 211 48.95 34.10 -43.70
N GLU A 212 48.11 33.48 -42.87
CA GLU A 212 46.95 32.72 -43.34
C GLU A 212 45.82 33.72 -43.65
N THR A 213 45.39 33.78 -44.91
CA THR A 213 44.25 34.61 -45.28
C THR A 213 42.97 34.06 -44.63
N ALA A 214 41.98 34.92 -44.41
CA ALA A 214 40.70 34.50 -43.81
C ALA A 214 40.03 33.38 -44.61
N ASP A 215 40.13 33.42 -45.95
CA ASP A 215 39.57 32.41 -46.84
C ASP A 215 40.31 31.06 -46.73
N ASP A 216 41.63 31.07 -46.59
CA ASP A 216 42.42 29.85 -46.45
C ASP A 216 42.22 29.20 -45.07
N TYR A 217 42.11 30.01 -44.01
CA TYR A 217 41.70 29.55 -42.68
C TYR A 217 40.31 28.91 -42.73
N ALA A 218 39.33 29.57 -43.36
CA ALA A 218 37.98 29.04 -43.49
C ALA A 218 37.94 27.72 -44.26
N LYS A 219 38.69 27.59 -45.37
CA LYS A 219 38.81 26.33 -46.13
C LYS A 219 39.43 25.21 -45.29
N ARG A 220 40.50 25.50 -44.53
CA ARG A 220 41.13 24.53 -43.63
C ARG A 220 40.17 24.05 -42.55
N VAL A 221 39.47 24.99 -41.89
CA VAL A 221 38.44 24.67 -40.90
C VAL A 221 37.33 23.83 -41.51
N LEU A 222 36.81 24.20 -42.70
CA LEU A 222 35.77 23.45 -43.40
C LEU A 222 36.21 22.01 -43.70
N GLY A 223 37.44 21.81 -44.19
CA GLY A 223 38.02 20.50 -44.43
C GLY A 223 38.05 19.63 -43.16
N GLN A 224 38.49 20.21 -42.03
CA GLN A 224 38.49 19.51 -40.75
C GLN A 224 37.08 19.23 -40.22
N VAL A 225 36.15 20.17 -40.37
CA VAL A 225 34.74 20.01 -40.00
C VAL A 225 34.11 18.85 -40.76
N ILE A 226 34.35 18.72 -42.07
CA ILE A 226 33.82 17.61 -42.88
C ILE A 226 34.35 16.27 -42.37
N ILE A 227 35.64 16.20 -42.02
CA ILE A 227 36.26 14.98 -41.45
C ILE A 227 35.59 14.62 -40.12
N ILE A 228 35.45 15.59 -39.20
CA ILE A 228 34.79 15.39 -37.89
C ILE A 228 33.34 14.93 -38.12
N GLN A 229 32.59 15.60 -38.98
CA GLN A 229 31.20 15.23 -39.30
C GLN A 229 31.09 13.81 -39.84
N ARG A 230 32.02 13.38 -40.71
CA ARG A 230 32.07 12.00 -41.24
C ARG A 230 32.25 10.98 -40.11
N TYR A 231 33.20 11.21 -39.19
CA TYR A 231 33.41 10.32 -38.05
C TYR A 231 32.25 10.33 -37.06
N VAL A 232 31.66 11.50 -36.79
CA VAL A 232 30.49 11.64 -35.91
C VAL A 232 29.29 10.89 -36.50
N ARG A 233 29.00 11.03 -37.79
CA ARG A 233 27.92 10.28 -38.47
C ARG A 233 28.13 8.76 -38.35
N ARG A 234 29.35 8.28 -38.59
CA ARG A 234 29.72 6.86 -38.41
C ARG A 234 29.52 6.40 -36.96
N TRP A 235 30.00 7.16 -35.99
CA TRP A 235 29.87 6.85 -34.57
C TRP A 235 28.40 6.81 -34.12
N LEU A 236 27.58 7.77 -34.53
CA LEU A 236 26.14 7.79 -34.26
C LEU A 236 25.43 6.57 -34.87
N ALA A 237 25.77 6.20 -36.11
CA ALA A 237 25.22 5.02 -36.77
C ALA A 237 25.63 3.72 -36.04
N GLN A 238 26.89 3.58 -35.67
CA GLN A 238 27.38 2.44 -34.88
C GLN A 238 26.68 2.34 -33.52
N ARG A 239 26.48 3.47 -32.82
CA ARG A 239 25.76 3.51 -31.53
C ARG A 239 24.29 3.11 -31.70
N ARG A 240 23.63 3.55 -32.77
CA ARG A 240 22.26 3.15 -33.11
C ARG A 240 22.17 1.65 -33.39
N VAL A 241 23.07 1.11 -34.23
CA VAL A 241 23.11 -0.32 -34.55
C VAL A 241 23.42 -1.16 -33.31
N ALA A 242 24.34 -0.73 -32.45
CA ALA A 242 24.65 -1.41 -31.20
C ALA A 242 23.43 -1.45 -30.25
N ARG A 243 22.69 -0.33 -30.14
CA ARG A 243 21.43 -0.28 -29.39
C ARG A 243 20.39 -1.25 -29.96
N LEU A 244 20.21 -1.26 -31.28
CA LEU A 244 19.26 -2.16 -31.95
C LEU A 244 19.65 -3.63 -31.80
N ARG A 245 20.94 -3.97 -31.89
CA ARG A 245 21.45 -5.33 -31.62
C ARG A 245 21.14 -5.76 -30.19
N ARG A 246 21.43 -4.91 -29.19
CA ARG A 246 21.06 -5.19 -27.79
C ARG A 246 19.56 -5.41 -27.62
N GLN A 247 18.72 -4.60 -28.25
CA GLN A 247 17.27 -4.77 -28.19
C GLN A 247 16.82 -6.09 -28.83
N ARG A 248 17.37 -6.46 -29.99
CA ARG A 248 17.11 -7.75 -30.65
C ARG A 248 17.57 -8.92 -29.78
N ASP A 249 18.77 -8.85 -29.22
CA ASP A 249 19.34 -9.95 -28.43
C ASP A 249 18.54 -10.14 -27.12
N LEU A 250 18.13 -9.05 -26.47
CA LEU A 250 17.19 -9.09 -25.33
C LEU A 250 15.83 -9.68 -25.71
N TYR A 251 15.28 -9.31 -26.88
CA TYR A 251 14.04 -9.87 -27.37
C TYR A 251 14.16 -11.37 -27.64
N ASN A 252 15.24 -11.81 -28.29
CA ASN A 252 15.48 -13.24 -28.57
C ASN A 252 15.67 -14.03 -27.27
N GLN A 253 16.37 -13.47 -26.27
CA GLN A 253 16.50 -14.07 -24.94
C GLN A 253 15.12 -14.20 -24.28
N TRP A 254 14.31 -13.14 -24.31
CA TRP A 254 12.95 -13.18 -23.78
C TRP A 254 12.07 -14.23 -24.49
N VAL A 255 12.15 -14.34 -25.82
CA VAL A 255 11.42 -15.39 -26.58
C VAL A 255 11.87 -16.79 -26.16
N ALA A 256 13.19 -17.03 -26.07
CA ALA A 256 13.72 -18.33 -25.67
C ALA A 256 13.34 -18.71 -24.23
N GLU A 257 13.34 -17.73 -23.31
CA GLU A 257 12.88 -17.91 -21.93
C GLU A 257 11.38 -18.24 -21.86
N GLN A 258 10.55 -17.55 -22.65
CA GLN A 258 9.12 -17.83 -22.77
C GLN A 258 8.87 -19.23 -23.33
N GLU A 259 9.56 -19.63 -24.41
CA GLU A 259 9.43 -20.97 -24.99
C GLU A 259 9.87 -22.08 -24.03
N ALA A 260 10.95 -21.86 -23.27
CA ALA A 260 11.41 -22.78 -22.24
C ALA A 260 10.42 -22.88 -21.07
N ALA A 261 9.83 -21.76 -20.65
CA ALA A 261 8.79 -21.73 -19.62
C ALA A 261 7.53 -22.47 -20.08
N ASP A 262 7.06 -22.22 -21.31
CA ASP A 262 5.92 -22.91 -21.92
C ASP A 262 6.16 -24.42 -22.04
N LYS A 263 7.39 -24.82 -22.42
CA LYS A 263 7.77 -26.24 -22.49
C LYS A 263 7.75 -26.88 -21.11
N LYS A 264 8.37 -26.24 -20.10
CA LYS A 264 8.37 -26.72 -18.72
C LYS A 264 6.96 -26.80 -18.13
N GLU A 265 6.08 -25.84 -18.47
CA GLU A 265 4.69 -25.89 -18.05
C GLU A 265 3.95 -27.07 -18.69
N ARG A 266 4.10 -27.28 -20.02
CA ARG A 266 3.52 -28.42 -20.74
C ARG A 266 4.00 -29.76 -20.18
N ASP A 267 5.30 -29.94 -20.01
CA ASP A 267 5.88 -31.16 -19.42
C ASP A 267 5.39 -31.37 -17.98
N GLY A 268 5.31 -30.30 -17.19
CA GLY A 268 4.75 -30.33 -15.85
C GLY A 268 3.26 -30.68 -15.82
N ARG A 269 2.46 -30.25 -16.81
CA ARG A 269 1.05 -30.64 -16.95
C ARG A 269 0.94 -32.14 -17.24
N PHE A 270 1.76 -32.67 -18.15
CA PHE A 270 1.80 -34.11 -18.45
C PHE A 270 2.23 -34.96 -17.24
N ALA A 271 3.25 -34.52 -16.49
CA ALA A 271 3.70 -35.23 -15.29
C ALA A 271 2.62 -35.26 -14.19
N ARG A 272 1.93 -34.13 -13.92
CA ARG A 272 0.77 -34.10 -13.00
C ARG A 272 -0.39 -34.94 -13.51
N ASP A 273 -0.61 -34.89 -14.83
CA ASP A 273 -1.30 -35.87 -15.65
C ASP A 273 -1.20 -37.31 -15.17
N TYR A 274 0.00 -37.80 -15.42
CA TYR A 274 0.43 -39.15 -15.16
C TYR A 274 0.28 -39.52 -13.68
N GLU A 275 0.73 -38.66 -12.76
CA GLU A 275 0.63 -38.91 -11.32
C GLU A 275 -0.83 -39.05 -10.85
N ARG A 276 -1.75 -38.22 -11.36
CA ARG A 276 -3.18 -38.30 -10.99
C ARG A 276 -3.86 -39.56 -11.50
N ARG A 277 -3.39 -40.12 -12.62
CA ARG A 277 -3.88 -41.42 -13.12
C ARG A 277 -3.33 -42.58 -12.29
N LEU A 278 -2.05 -42.54 -11.93
CA LEU A 278 -1.42 -43.56 -11.11
C LEU A 278 -1.95 -43.59 -9.68
N ARG A 279 -2.20 -42.41 -9.08
CA ARG A 279 -2.58 -42.25 -7.68
C ARG A 279 -3.77 -41.30 -7.56
N PRO A 280 -4.99 -41.72 -7.96
CA PRO A 280 -6.18 -40.89 -7.83
C PRO A 280 -6.44 -40.58 -6.34
N ARG A 281 -6.69 -39.32 -5.98
CA ARG A 281 -6.98 -38.94 -4.58
C ARG A 281 -8.32 -38.22 -4.45
N ARG A 282 -8.62 -37.35 -5.40
CA ARG A 282 -9.82 -36.52 -5.42
C ARG A 282 -10.92 -37.17 -6.23
N ARG A 283 -12.15 -36.71 -5.99
CA ARG A 283 -13.31 -37.08 -6.81
C ARG A 283 -13.05 -36.83 -8.31
N ALA A 284 -12.51 -35.66 -8.65
CA ALA A 284 -12.17 -35.32 -10.03
C ALA A 284 -11.17 -36.31 -10.68
N ASP A 285 -10.20 -36.83 -9.94
CA ASP A 285 -9.21 -37.78 -10.47
C ASP A 285 -9.89 -39.10 -10.89
N PHE A 286 -10.88 -39.57 -10.14
CA PHE A 286 -11.68 -40.72 -10.56
C PHE A 286 -12.52 -40.44 -11.80
N ASP A 287 -13.11 -39.25 -11.91
CA ASP A 287 -13.89 -38.89 -13.10
C ASP A 287 -12.99 -38.75 -14.33
N ARG A 288 -11.71 -38.38 -14.15
CA ARG A 288 -10.67 -38.44 -15.17
C ARG A 288 -10.42 -39.88 -15.63
N LEU A 289 -10.28 -40.83 -14.70
CA LEU A 289 -10.09 -42.25 -15.04
C LEU A 289 -11.29 -42.80 -15.82
N PHE A 290 -12.53 -42.48 -15.41
CA PHE A 290 -13.73 -42.86 -16.17
C PHE A 290 -13.78 -42.22 -17.56
N ASN A 291 -13.28 -40.99 -17.71
CA ASN A 291 -13.20 -40.36 -19.03
C ASN A 291 -12.14 -41.02 -19.92
N ALA A 292 -10.97 -41.35 -19.38
CA ALA A 292 -9.93 -42.08 -20.10
C ALA A 292 -10.42 -43.49 -20.50
N LEU A 293 -11.15 -44.17 -19.63
CA LEU A 293 -11.83 -45.44 -19.93
C LEU A 293 -12.80 -45.28 -21.12
N GLU A 294 -13.57 -44.18 -21.15
CA GLU A 294 -14.50 -43.91 -22.24
C GLU A 294 -13.80 -43.62 -23.58
N GLN A 295 -12.67 -42.91 -23.54
CA GLN A 295 -11.83 -42.68 -24.73
C GLN A 295 -11.29 -44.02 -25.26
N TRP A 296 -10.69 -44.83 -24.38
CA TRP A 296 -10.21 -46.17 -24.71
C TRP A 296 -11.33 -47.04 -25.29
N ARG A 297 -12.52 -47.05 -24.67
CA ARG A 297 -13.68 -47.81 -25.15
C ARG A 297 -14.07 -47.42 -26.58
N LYS A 298 -14.07 -46.11 -26.89
CA LYS A 298 -14.40 -45.59 -28.24
C LYS A 298 -13.34 -45.97 -29.26
N GLU A 299 -12.06 -45.88 -28.89
CA GLU A 299 -10.93 -46.26 -29.75
C GLU A 299 -10.91 -47.77 -30.04
N GLU A 300 -11.13 -48.62 -29.03
CA GLU A 300 -11.20 -50.06 -29.22
C GLU A 300 -12.44 -50.47 -30.00
N ALA A 301 -13.59 -49.86 -29.72
CA ALA A 301 -14.80 -50.09 -30.51
C ALA A 301 -14.57 -49.71 -31.98
N SER A 302 -13.95 -48.57 -32.28
CA SER A 302 -13.68 -48.17 -33.66
C SER A 302 -12.72 -49.13 -34.37
N LYS A 303 -11.68 -49.64 -33.68
CA LYS A 303 -10.80 -50.70 -34.20
C LYS A 303 -11.57 -51.99 -34.51
N ILE A 304 -12.48 -52.40 -33.62
CA ILE A 304 -13.34 -53.58 -33.85
C ILE A 304 -14.23 -53.36 -35.08
N TYR A 305 -14.87 -52.20 -35.21
CA TYR A 305 -15.69 -51.87 -36.37
C TYR A 305 -14.90 -51.88 -37.68
N ALA A 306 -13.64 -51.42 -37.67
CA ALA A 306 -12.77 -51.40 -38.84
C ALA A 306 -12.24 -52.79 -39.23
N THR A 307 -11.97 -53.66 -38.24
CA THR A 307 -11.32 -54.97 -38.47
C THR A 307 -12.33 -56.07 -38.79
N THR A 308 -13.52 -56.05 -38.16
CA THR A 308 -14.51 -57.12 -38.28
C THR A 308 -15.40 -56.96 -39.51
N LYS A 309 -15.43 -58.00 -40.36
CA LYS A 309 -16.31 -58.07 -41.54
C LYS A 309 -17.68 -58.66 -41.20
N ASN A 310 -17.71 -59.69 -40.34
CA ASN A 310 -18.93 -60.41 -39.97
C ASN A 310 -19.60 -59.83 -38.72
N LEU A 311 -20.93 -59.83 -38.70
CA LEU A 311 -21.70 -59.34 -37.55
C LEU A 311 -21.51 -60.20 -36.29
N ALA A 312 -21.36 -61.52 -36.44
CA ALA A 312 -21.17 -62.44 -35.33
C ALA A 312 -19.82 -62.21 -34.63
N GLU A 313 -18.74 -62.12 -35.39
CA GLU A 313 -17.40 -61.79 -34.89
C GLU A 313 -17.37 -60.42 -34.21
N ARG A 314 -18.05 -59.42 -34.81
CA ARG A 314 -18.19 -58.09 -34.22
C ARG A 314 -18.88 -58.13 -32.86
N LYS A 315 -20.01 -58.86 -32.76
CA LYS A 315 -20.74 -59.00 -31.49
C LYS A 315 -19.90 -59.71 -30.43
N ALA A 316 -19.18 -60.78 -30.79
CA ALA A 316 -18.28 -61.48 -29.89
C ALA A 316 -17.12 -60.59 -29.41
N ALA A 317 -16.48 -59.84 -30.31
CA ALA A 317 -15.41 -58.90 -29.97
C ALA A 317 -15.90 -57.75 -29.07
N LEU A 318 -17.10 -57.22 -29.32
CA LEU A 318 -17.72 -56.20 -28.47
C LEU A 318 -18.09 -56.73 -27.08
N ALA A 319 -18.49 -58.00 -26.97
CA ALA A 319 -18.74 -58.64 -25.67
C ALA A 319 -17.44 -58.74 -24.85
N LEU A 320 -16.34 -59.19 -25.45
CA LEU A 320 -15.03 -59.23 -24.79
C LEU A 320 -14.54 -57.83 -24.36
N LEU A 321 -14.81 -56.81 -25.17
CA LEU A 321 -14.52 -55.42 -24.82
C LEU A 321 -15.33 -54.96 -23.61
N LEU A 322 -16.62 -55.34 -23.54
CA LEU A 322 -17.48 -55.04 -22.39
C LEU A 322 -16.98 -55.74 -21.12
N ASP A 323 -16.54 -57.00 -21.20
CA ASP A 323 -15.98 -57.71 -20.04
C ASP A 323 -14.76 -56.98 -19.47
N ARG A 324 -13.81 -56.60 -20.34
CA ARG A 324 -12.65 -55.78 -19.96
C ARG A 324 -13.05 -54.44 -19.37
N GLU A 325 -14.08 -53.79 -19.92
CA GLU A 325 -14.61 -52.54 -19.39
C GLU A 325 -15.14 -52.72 -17.95
N VAL A 326 -15.88 -53.81 -17.68
CA VAL A 326 -16.39 -54.13 -16.34
C VAL A 326 -15.23 -54.39 -15.36
N GLU A 327 -14.20 -55.11 -15.76
CA GLU A 327 -13.00 -55.32 -14.94
C GLU A 327 -12.31 -54.01 -14.56
N LEU A 328 -12.17 -53.08 -15.51
CA LEU A 328 -11.58 -51.77 -15.25
C LEU A 328 -12.48 -50.91 -14.33
N ILE A 329 -13.81 -50.92 -14.55
CA ILE A 329 -14.76 -50.20 -13.68
C ILE A 329 -14.72 -50.74 -12.25
N THR A 330 -14.66 -52.06 -12.08
CA THR A 330 -14.58 -52.68 -10.75
C THR A 330 -13.27 -52.36 -10.05
N SER A 331 -12.14 -52.36 -10.77
CA SER A 331 -10.84 -51.94 -10.25
C SER A 331 -10.83 -50.47 -9.80
N ILE A 332 -11.35 -49.56 -10.63
CA ILE A 332 -11.49 -48.13 -10.28
C ILE A 332 -12.39 -47.94 -9.06
N SER A 333 -13.50 -48.68 -9.01
CA SER A 333 -14.46 -48.61 -7.90
C SER A 333 -13.86 -49.12 -6.59
N ARG A 334 -13.04 -50.18 -6.62
CA ARG A 334 -12.31 -50.71 -5.46
C ARG A 334 -11.36 -49.65 -4.88
N HIS A 335 -10.55 -49.03 -5.73
CA HIS A 335 -9.65 -47.93 -5.33
C HIS A 335 -10.44 -46.75 -4.74
N GLN A 336 -11.57 -46.40 -5.35
CA GLN A 336 -12.44 -45.35 -4.83
C GLN A 336 -12.97 -45.67 -3.43
N ILE A 337 -13.40 -46.90 -3.17
CA ILE A 337 -13.88 -47.33 -1.86
C ILE A 337 -12.76 -47.25 -0.82
N GLU A 338 -11.55 -47.73 -1.14
CA GLU A 338 -10.40 -47.67 -0.24
C GLU A 338 -10.02 -46.22 0.12
N ILE A 339 -9.98 -45.33 -0.87
CA ILE A 339 -9.70 -43.91 -0.65
C ILE A 339 -10.83 -43.23 0.11
N SER A 340 -12.09 -43.58 -0.16
CA SER A 340 -13.23 -43.07 0.60
C SER A 340 -13.17 -43.51 2.06
N LYS A 341 -12.78 -44.75 2.35
CA LYS A 341 -12.57 -45.24 3.72
C LYS A 341 -11.50 -44.41 4.44
N LYS A 342 -10.34 -44.21 3.81
CA LYS A 342 -9.26 -43.35 4.34
C LYS A 342 -9.73 -41.89 4.53
N GLY A 343 -10.49 -41.36 3.57
CA GLY A 343 -11.08 -40.02 3.62
C GLY A 343 -12.09 -39.85 4.74
N HIS A 344 -12.94 -40.85 5.00
CA HIS A 344 -13.87 -40.84 6.14
C HIS A 344 -13.14 -40.83 7.47
N LEU A 345 -12.09 -41.63 7.62
CA LEU A 345 -11.24 -41.60 8.82
C LEU A 345 -10.61 -40.22 9.00
N ARG A 346 -10.00 -39.65 7.95
CA ARG A 346 -9.40 -38.31 8.02
C ARG A 346 -10.42 -37.21 8.30
N ALA A 347 -11.65 -37.31 7.77
CA ALA A 347 -12.71 -36.34 8.05
C ALA A 347 -13.17 -36.39 9.51
N GLN A 348 -13.21 -37.58 10.12
CA GLN A 348 -13.47 -37.71 11.56
C GLN A 348 -12.36 -37.06 12.39
N GLU A 349 -11.10 -37.26 12.02
CA GLU A 349 -9.96 -36.60 12.69
C GLU A 349 -10.00 -35.09 12.52
N GLN A 350 -10.22 -34.59 11.30
CA GLN A 350 -10.28 -33.16 11.03
C GLN A 350 -11.40 -32.47 11.80
N MET A 351 -12.51 -33.16 12.08
CA MET A 351 -13.57 -32.62 12.92
C MET A 351 -13.09 -32.43 14.37
N LEU A 352 -12.33 -33.39 14.92
CA LEU A 352 -11.74 -33.27 16.26
C LEU A 352 -10.62 -32.22 16.30
N GLU A 353 -9.76 -32.18 15.28
CA GLU A 353 -8.71 -31.17 15.11
C GLU A 353 -9.28 -29.74 15.05
N LYS A 354 -10.41 -29.55 14.35
CA LYS A 354 -11.10 -28.26 14.27
C LYS A 354 -11.72 -27.85 15.60
N ALA A 355 -12.32 -28.79 16.35
CA ALA A 355 -12.85 -28.51 17.68
C ALA A 355 -11.73 -28.14 18.67
N ALA A 356 -10.55 -28.72 18.52
CA ALA A 356 -9.37 -28.45 19.32
C ALA A 356 -8.59 -27.18 18.89
N ALA A 357 -8.86 -26.63 17.72
CA ALA A 357 -8.16 -25.45 17.22
C ALA A 357 -8.56 -24.18 17.99
N ALA A 358 -7.59 -23.28 18.22
CA ALA A 358 -7.87 -21.97 18.82
C ALA A 358 -8.86 -21.18 17.95
N LYS A 359 -9.79 -20.45 18.58
CA LYS A 359 -10.71 -19.59 17.84
C LYS A 359 -9.95 -18.38 17.31
N ARG A 360 -10.11 -18.09 16.01
CA ARG A 360 -9.44 -16.99 15.31
C ARG A 360 -10.43 -15.90 14.94
N TRP A 361 -10.13 -14.65 15.26
CA TRP A 361 -10.84 -13.47 14.73
C TRP A 361 -9.86 -12.40 14.27
N THR A 362 -10.29 -11.54 13.36
CA THR A 362 -9.51 -10.38 12.93
C THR A 362 -9.78 -9.19 13.85
N ALA A 363 -8.71 -8.53 14.29
CA ALA A 363 -8.84 -7.29 15.08
C ALA A 363 -9.46 -6.18 14.22
N ALA A 364 -10.50 -5.51 14.72
CA ALA A 364 -11.23 -4.49 13.96
C ALA A 364 -10.39 -3.25 13.59
N HIS A 365 -9.33 -2.96 14.33
CA HIS A 365 -8.47 -1.78 14.14
C HIS A 365 -7.21 -2.06 13.31
N ASP A 366 -6.65 -3.27 13.45
CA ASP A 366 -5.32 -3.62 12.90
C ASP A 366 -5.38 -4.68 11.80
N GLY A 367 -6.52 -5.36 11.61
CA GLY A 367 -6.65 -6.49 10.66
C GLY A 367 -5.84 -7.74 11.02
N LYS A 368 -5.04 -7.72 12.09
CA LYS A 368 -4.23 -8.85 12.55
C LYS A 368 -5.10 -9.98 13.11
N PRO A 369 -4.78 -11.25 12.83
CA PRO A 369 -5.48 -12.39 13.41
C PRO A 369 -5.12 -12.54 14.89
N ILE A 370 -6.12 -12.62 15.76
CA ILE A 370 -6.00 -12.92 17.19
C ILE A 370 -6.51 -14.34 17.41
N GLU A 371 -5.74 -15.15 18.13
CA GLU A 371 -6.11 -16.50 18.54
C GLU A 371 -6.48 -16.52 20.03
N ARG A 372 -7.57 -17.20 20.40
CA ARG A 372 -7.96 -17.42 21.80
C ARG A 372 -8.37 -18.85 22.05
N ASP A 373 -7.88 -19.39 23.15
CA ASP A 373 -8.33 -20.65 23.72
C ASP A 373 -9.48 -20.40 24.70
N THR A 374 -10.56 -21.15 24.52
CA THR A 374 -11.72 -21.22 25.41
C THR A 374 -11.69 -22.56 26.17
N PRO A 375 -12.36 -22.68 27.33
CA PRO A 375 -12.39 -23.95 28.07
C PRO A 375 -12.90 -25.12 27.21
N GLU A 376 -13.82 -24.85 26.27
CA GLU A 376 -14.31 -25.86 25.32
C GLU A 376 -13.21 -26.33 24.36
N THR A 377 -12.38 -25.41 23.86
CA THR A 377 -11.24 -25.77 22.98
C THR A 377 -10.14 -26.52 23.73
N LEU A 378 -9.89 -26.18 25.01
CA LEU A 378 -8.93 -26.91 25.86
C LEU A 378 -9.40 -28.35 26.11
N ARG A 379 -10.68 -28.52 26.46
CA ARG A 379 -11.28 -29.86 26.62
C ARG A 379 -11.23 -30.66 25.31
N ALA A 380 -11.50 -30.03 24.17
CA ALA A 380 -11.39 -30.68 22.87
C ALA A 380 -9.95 -31.10 22.53
N ARG A 381 -8.93 -30.31 22.94
CA ARG A 381 -7.51 -30.68 22.82
C ARG A 381 -7.16 -31.89 23.66
N GLU A 382 -7.59 -31.94 24.93
CA GLU A 382 -7.38 -33.10 25.80
C GLU A 382 -7.92 -34.38 25.16
N LEU A 383 -9.16 -34.34 24.66
CA LEU A 383 -9.79 -35.47 24.00
C LEU A 383 -9.09 -35.85 22.68
N LEU A 384 -8.55 -34.87 21.93
CA LEU A 384 -7.79 -35.13 20.71
C LEU A 384 -6.47 -35.85 20.99
N VAL A 385 -5.74 -35.47 22.05
CA VAL A 385 -4.50 -36.13 22.48
C VAL A 385 -4.79 -37.59 22.83
N ILE A 386 -5.85 -37.84 23.59
CA ILE A 386 -6.28 -39.20 23.94
C ILE A 386 -6.64 -40.01 22.69
N TYR A 387 -7.38 -39.41 21.75
CA TYR A 387 -7.73 -40.05 20.49
C TYR A 387 -6.49 -40.44 19.68
N GLN A 388 -5.50 -39.54 19.58
CA GLN A 388 -4.24 -39.81 18.89
C GLN A 388 -3.45 -40.93 19.57
N GLY A 389 -3.44 -40.95 20.91
CA GLY A 389 -2.86 -42.04 21.71
C GLY A 389 -3.54 -43.38 21.42
N LEU A 390 -4.88 -43.44 21.47
CA LEU A 390 -5.63 -44.69 21.26
C LEU A 390 -5.44 -45.26 19.85
N LYS A 391 -5.22 -44.38 18.87
CA LYS A 391 -4.94 -44.72 17.48
C LYS A 391 -3.50 -45.20 17.25
N SER A 392 -2.55 -44.82 18.11
CA SER A 392 -1.14 -45.19 17.95
C SER A 392 -0.92 -46.68 18.16
N ASP A 393 -0.24 -47.31 17.21
CA ASP A 393 0.19 -48.71 17.31
C ASP A 393 1.58 -48.85 17.96
N CYS A 394 2.26 -47.73 18.25
CA CYS A 394 3.66 -47.70 18.70
C CYS A 394 3.82 -47.57 20.22
N LEU A 395 2.75 -47.80 20.99
CA LEU A 395 2.78 -47.70 22.46
C LEU A 395 3.29 -48.99 23.07
N SER A 396 4.09 -48.86 24.14
CA SER A 396 4.41 -49.99 25.00
C SER A 396 3.15 -50.51 25.73
N GLU A 397 3.21 -51.73 26.25
CA GLU A 397 2.08 -52.33 26.99
C GLU A 397 1.70 -51.48 28.22
N ASP A 398 2.70 -50.95 28.92
CA ASP A 398 2.53 -50.11 30.11
C ASP A 398 1.93 -48.73 29.76
N GLU A 399 2.51 -48.03 28.78
CA GLU A 399 1.96 -46.73 28.32
C GLU A 399 0.53 -46.86 27.80
N ARG A 400 0.22 -47.99 27.15
CA ARG A 400 -1.13 -48.28 26.67
C ARG A 400 -2.09 -48.54 27.83
N MET A 401 -1.65 -49.25 28.86
CA MET A 401 -2.43 -49.48 30.08
C MET A 401 -2.76 -48.14 30.77
N ASP A 402 -1.77 -47.26 30.92
CA ASP A 402 -1.94 -45.94 31.52
C ASP A 402 -2.89 -45.04 30.72
N LEU A 403 -2.81 -45.09 29.40
CA LEU A 403 -3.74 -44.40 28.51
C LEU A 403 -5.18 -44.93 28.68
N LEU A 404 -5.35 -46.25 28.71
CA LEU A 404 -6.66 -46.89 28.90
C LEU A 404 -7.28 -46.54 30.25
N LEU A 405 -6.46 -46.48 31.32
CA LEU A 405 -6.88 -46.01 32.64
C LEU A 405 -7.31 -44.54 32.62
N SER A 406 -6.56 -43.69 31.92
CA SER A 406 -6.88 -42.26 31.75
C SER A 406 -8.22 -42.08 31.02
N VAL A 407 -8.48 -42.87 29.97
CA VAL A 407 -9.76 -42.88 29.24
C VAL A 407 -10.88 -43.36 30.15
N LYS A 408 -10.68 -44.45 30.90
CA LYS A 408 -11.68 -44.98 31.83
C LYS A 408 -12.11 -43.92 32.84
N ARG A 409 -11.16 -43.17 33.42
CA ARG A 409 -11.44 -42.08 34.36
C ARG A 409 -12.35 -41.00 33.75
N ILE A 410 -12.01 -40.51 32.55
CA ILE A 410 -12.78 -39.45 31.86
C ILE A 410 -14.18 -39.93 31.49
N VAL A 411 -14.31 -41.18 31.04
CA VAL A 411 -15.58 -41.75 30.60
C VAL A 411 -16.51 -42.05 31.78
N GLN A 412 -15.94 -42.38 32.94
CA GLN A 412 -16.67 -42.65 34.17
C GLN A 412 -17.38 -41.41 34.76
N GLU A 413 -16.95 -40.20 34.40
CA GLU A 413 -17.62 -38.94 34.78
C GLU A 413 -19.06 -38.85 34.26
N PHE A 414 -19.41 -39.61 33.19
CA PHE A 414 -20.71 -39.50 32.52
C PHE A 414 -21.47 -40.83 32.51
N PRO A 415 -22.62 -40.95 33.20
CA PRO A 415 -23.43 -42.17 33.21
C PRO A 415 -24.23 -42.30 31.91
N SER A 416 -23.67 -42.96 30.89
CA SER A 416 -24.36 -43.25 29.64
C SER A 416 -24.08 -44.66 29.14
N LYS A 417 -25.02 -45.27 28.40
CA LYS A 417 -24.83 -46.59 27.78
C LYS A 417 -23.56 -46.65 26.92
N LEU A 418 -23.25 -45.57 26.22
CA LEU A 418 -22.04 -45.46 25.39
C LEU A 418 -20.76 -45.48 26.25
N CYS A 419 -20.78 -44.82 27.41
CA CYS A 419 -19.68 -44.84 28.36
C CYS A 419 -19.49 -46.25 28.95
N CYS A 420 -20.56 -46.93 29.34
CA CYS A 420 -20.49 -48.31 29.86
C CYS A 420 -19.94 -49.29 28.82
N GLU A 421 -20.40 -49.21 27.56
CA GLU A 421 -19.84 -50.02 26.47
C GLU A 421 -18.35 -49.78 26.27
N LEU A 422 -17.92 -48.52 26.35
CA LEU A 422 -16.52 -48.14 26.19
C LEU A 422 -15.66 -48.65 27.36
N ILE A 423 -16.13 -48.52 28.61
CA ILE A 423 -15.45 -49.05 29.80
C ILE A 423 -15.29 -50.57 29.69
N PHE A 424 -16.35 -51.30 29.31
CA PHE A 424 -16.27 -52.76 29.13
C PHE A 424 -15.24 -53.17 28.06
N LEU A 425 -15.17 -52.44 26.95
CA LEU A 425 -14.17 -52.71 25.91
C LEU A 425 -12.74 -52.41 26.40
N ILE A 426 -12.57 -51.36 27.18
CA ILE A 426 -11.29 -51.00 27.80
C ILE A 426 -10.85 -52.07 28.79
N GLU A 427 -11.72 -52.46 29.72
CA GLU A 427 -11.43 -53.51 30.72
C GLU A 427 -11.05 -54.82 30.05
N ARG A 428 -11.80 -55.21 29.01
CA ARG A 428 -11.45 -56.38 28.19
C ARG A 428 -10.07 -56.24 27.53
N GLU A 429 -9.69 -55.06 27.05
CA GLU A 429 -8.33 -54.86 26.51
C GLU A 429 -7.28 -54.99 27.61
N THR A 430 -7.50 -54.37 28.77
CA THR A 430 -6.57 -54.45 29.91
C THR A 430 -6.35 -55.89 30.38
N GLU A 431 -7.41 -56.69 30.49
CA GLU A 431 -7.31 -58.12 30.84
C GLU A 431 -6.51 -58.91 29.80
N MET A 432 -6.67 -58.61 28.52
CA MET A 432 -5.96 -59.31 27.45
C MET A 432 -4.48 -58.92 27.39
N ILE A 433 -4.14 -57.66 27.72
CA ILE A 433 -2.74 -57.22 27.87
C ILE A 433 -2.09 -57.91 29.07
N VAL A 434 -2.79 -57.98 30.22
CA VAL A 434 -2.29 -58.70 31.41
C VAL A 434 -2.03 -60.19 31.11
N ARG A 435 -2.83 -60.80 30.23
CA ARG A 435 -2.65 -62.17 29.74
C ARG A 435 -1.59 -62.31 28.63
N ARG A 436 -0.87 -61.23 28.28
CA ARG A 436 0.19 -61.18 27.26
C ARG A 436 -0.28 -61.63 25.87
N VAL A 437 -1.51 -61.29 25.49
CA VAL A 437 -2.02 -61.56 24.14
C VAL A 437 -1.33 -60.62 23.15
N PRO A 438 -0.79 -61.13 22.03
CA PRO A 438 -0.05 -60.30 21.08
C PRO A 438 -0.93 -59.22 20.45
N ALA A 439 -0.38 -58.01 20.33
CA ALA A 439 -1.10 -56.82 19.84
C ALA A 439 -1.78 -57.00 18.47
N CYS A 440 -1.23 -57.85 17.59
CA CYS A 440 -1.81 -58.14 16.27
C CYS A 440 -3.22 -58.75 16.36
N GLN A 441 -3.48 -59.58 17.38
CA GLN A 441 -4.79 -60.20 17.62
C GLN A 441 -5.80 -59.22 18.25
N LEU A 442 -5.32 -58.12 18.83
CA LEU A 442 -6.16 -57.09 19.45
C LEU A 442 -6.61 -56.01 18.46
N SER A 443 -6.15 -56.03 17.21
CA SER A 443 -6.46 -55.01 16.19
C SER A 443 -7.96 -54.69 16.06
N GLY A 444 -8.82 -55.72 16.05
CA GLY A 444 -10.27 -55.54 16.01
C GLY A 444 -10.86 -54.90 17.29
N LEU A 445 -10.33 -55.25 18.47
CA LEU A 445 -10.76 -54.66 19.75
C LEU A 445 -10.33 -53.19 19.83
N ARG A 446 -9.07 -52.90 19.47
CA ARG A 446 -8.51 -51.54 19.42
C ARG A 446 -9.30 -50.64 18.47
N ALA A 447 -9.62 -51.12 17.26
CA ALA A 447 -10.44 -50.38 16.30
C ALA A 447 -11.85 -50.07 16.85
N ARG A 448 -12.45 -51.00 17.61
CA ARG A 448 -13.76 -50.79 18.26
C ARG A 448 -13.67 -49.74 19.38
N ILE A 449 -12.63 -49.78 20.21
CA ILE A 449 -12.40 -48.80 21.28
C ILE A 449 -12.23 -47.40 20.67
N VAL A 450 -11.37 -47.25 19.66
CA VAL A 450 -11.17 -45.98 18.94
C VAL A 450 -12.50 -45.49 18.36
N GLN A 451 -13.26 -46.34 17.67
CA GLN A 451 -14.53 -45.94 17.06
C GLN A 451 -15.59 -45.53 18.12
N ARG A 452 -15.66 -46.23 19.25
CA ARG A 452 -16.55 -45.87 20.37
C ARG A 452 -16.12 -44.57 21.04
N PHE A 453 -14.82 -44.35 21.20
CA PHE A 453 -14.27 -43.09 21.71
C PHE A 453 -14.54 -41.91 20.76
N VAL A 454 -14.50 -42.11 19.44
CA VAL A 454 -14.92 -41.09 18.47
C VAL A 454 -16.41 -40.75 18.62
N GLN A 455 -17.26 -41.74 18.90
CA GLN A 455 -18.68 -41.49 19.17
C GLN A 455 -18.89 -40.74 20.48
N PHE A 456 -18.08 -41.01 21.51
CA PHE A 456 -18.03 -40.22 22.75
C PHE A 456 -17.67 -38.76 22.46
N CYS A 457 -16.58 -38.52 21.72
CA CYS A 457 -16.11 -37.17 21.39
C CYS A 457 -17.09 -36.36 20.53
N LYS A 458 -18.01 -37.01 19.81
CA LYS A 458 -19.03 -36.37 18.96
C LYS A 458 -20.27 -35.91 19.72
N LYS A 459 -20.43 -36.26 20.99
CA LYS A 459 -21.55 -35.78 21.79
C LYS A 459 -21.22 -34.40 22.38
N PRO A 460 -22.05 -33.36 22.12
CA PRO A 460 -21.84 -32.03 22.70
C PRO A 460 -21.86 -31.99 24.23
N GLU A 461 -22.54 -32.95 24.86
CA GLU A 461 -22.59 -33.09 26.33
C GLU A 461 -21.21 -33.37 26.93
N TYR A 462 -20.32 -34.07 26.21
CA TYR A 462 -19.00 -34.46 26.70
C TYR A 462 -17.89 -33.61 26.06
N ASN A 463 -18.11 -33.14 24.84
CA ASN A 463 -17.22 -32.26 24.09
C ASN A 463 -18.00 -31.04 23.58
N PRO A 464 -18.10 -29.96 24.35
CA PRO A 464 -18.88 -28.79 23.96
C PRO A 464 -18.35 -28.11 22.69
N GLY A 465 -17.04 -28.17 22.43
CA GLY A 465 -16.40 -27.54 21.28
C GLY A 465 -16.78 -28.14 19.92
N ILE A 466 -17.44 -29.31 19.89
CA ILE A 466 -17.83 -29.97 18.64
C ILE A 466 -19.19 -29.53 18.09
N ALA A 467 -20.01 -28.83 18.89
CA ALA A 467 -21.39 -28.50 18.55
C ALA A 467 -21.51 -27.73 17.22
N ASP A 468 -20.57 -26.81 16.97
CA ASP A 468 -20.52 -25.98 15.75
C ASP A 468 -20.25 -26.80 14.48
N PHE A 469 -19.59 -27.96 14.62
CA PHE A 469 -19.17 -28.81 13.50
C PHE A 469 -20.13 -29.99 13.23
N LEU A 470 -21.17 -30.15 14.04
CA LEU A 470 -22.19 -31.16 13.82
C LEU A 470 -23.20 -30.68 12.76
N PRO A 471 -23.68 -31.57 11.88
CA PRO A 471 -24.67 -31.22 10.86
C PRO A 471 -26.01 -30.74 11.43
N LEU A 472 -26.27 -31.04 12.71
CA LEU A 472 -27.38 -30.52 13.49
C LEU A 472 -26.78 -29.76 14.69
N PRO A 473 -26.72 -28.43 14.66
CA PRO A 473 -26.46 -27.63 15.86
C PRO A 473 -27.52 -27.98 16.90
N ASN A 474 -27.15 -28.08 18.18
CA ASN A 474 -28.02 -28.53 19.28
C ASN A 474 -29.46 -27.96 19.20
N LEU A 475 -30.37 -28.75 18.63
CA LEU A 475 -31.78 -28.42 18.35
C LEU A 475 -32.63 -28.17 19.60
N LYS A 476 -32.07 -28.34 20.80
CA LYS A 476 -32.78 -28.15 22.07
C LYS A 476 -32.92 -26.67 22.49
N LEU A 477 -32.20 -25.74 21.85
CA LEU A 477 -32.09 -24.35 22.33
C LEU A 477 -32.76 -23.27 21.46
N LEU A 478 -33.23 -23.57 20.23
CA LEU A 478 -33.90 -22.57 19.37
C LEU A 478 -35.28 -23.06 18.88
N PRO A 479 -36.40 -22.46 19.36
CA PRO A 479 -37.76 -22.79 18.94
C PRO A 479 -38.05 -22.69 17.43
N ASP A 480 -37.28 -21.87 16.68
CA ASP A 480 -37.48 -21.62 15.25
C ASP A 480 -36.53 -22.40 14.31
N SER A 481 -35.61 -23.17 14.88
CA SER A 481 -34.55 -23.85 14.11
C SER A 481 -35.07 -24.92 13.13
N ARG A 482 -36.20 -25.54 13.47
CA ARG A 482 -36.81 -26.61 12.67
C ARG A 482 -37.52 -26.08 11.43
N ALA A 483 -38.20 -24.94 11.54
CA ALA A 483 -38.87 -24.27 10.42
C ALA A 483 -37.86 -23.72 9.41
N LYS A 484 -36.78 -23.08 9.88
CA LYS A 484 -35.67 -22.62 9.02
C LYS A 484 -34.95 -23.77 8.32
N MET A 485 -34.82 -24.94 8.96
CA MET A 485 -34.17 -26.11 8.36
C MET A 485 -34.97 -26.70 7.19
N TRP A 486 -36.29 -26.76 7.30
CA TRP A 486 -37.13 -27.32 6.23
C TRP A 486 -37.38 -26.36 5.07
N ALA A 487 -37.25 -25.05 5.27
CA ALA A 487 -37.38 -24.07 4.20
C ALA A 487 -36.41 -24.32 3.03
N ASP A 488 -35.18 -24.75 3.33
CA ASP A 488 -34.13 -24.98 2.33
C ASP A 488 -33.95 -26.47 1.94
N THR A 489 -34.84 -27.35 2.40
CA THR A 489 -34.71 -28.79 2.18
C THR A 489 -35.62 -29.25 1.03
N PHE A 490 -35.01 -29.78 -0.02
CA PHE A 490 -35.68 -30.27 -1.22
C PHE A 490 -35.47 -31.77 -1.41
N CYS A 491 -36.46 -32.45 -2.00
CA CYS A 491 -36.34 -33.86 -2.33
C CYS A 491 -35.71 -34.05 -3.72
N CYS A 492 -34.64 -34.84 -3.79
CA CYS A 492 -34.03 -35.19 -5.07
C CYS A 492 -34.88 -36.22 -5.82
N LYS A 493 -35.37 -35.85 -7.01
CA LYS A 493 -36.20 -36.70 -7.88
C LYS A 493 -35.56 -38.05 -8.25
N SER A 494 -34.23 -38.16 -8.25
CA SER A 494 -33.52 -39.40 -8.62
C SER A 494 -33.22 -40.36 -7.48
N CYS A 495 -33.06 -39.88 -6.23
CA CYS A 495 -32.71 -40.75 -5.09
C CYS A 495 -33.68 -40.68 -3.92
N GLY A 496 -34.70 -39.82 -3.98
CA GLY A 496 -35.70 -39.66 -2.92
C GLY A 496 -35.14 -39.05 -1.61
N ARG A 497 -33.88 -38.59 -1.58
CA ARG A 497 -33.28 -38.01 -0.39
C ARG A 497 -33.66 -36.54 -0.25
N TYR A 498 -34.02 -36.15 0.97
CA TYR A 498 -34.18 -34.77 1.38
C TYR A 498 -32.80 -34.15 1.63
N LEU A 499 -32.45 -33.15 0.84
CA LEU A 499 -31.14 -32.49 0.84
C LEU A 499 -31.33 -30.97 0.83
N ARG A 500 -30.33 -30.23 1.30
CA ARG A 500 -30.36 -28.76 1.23
C ARG A 500 -30.17 -28.28 -0.21
N LEU A 501 -30.62 -27.06 -0.50
CA LEU A 501 -30.47 -26.42 -1.82
C LEU A 501 -29.02 -26.44 -2.34
N GLU A 502 -28.02 -26.30 -1.47
CA GLU A 502 -26.59 -26.35 -1.79
C GLU A 502 -26.12 -27.69 -2.42
N GLU A 503 -26.83 -28.79 -2.16
CA GLU A 503 -26.52 -30.12 -2.71
C GLU A 503 -27.09 -30.32 -4.12
N PHE A 504 -27.75 -29.30 -4.65
CA PHE A 504 -28.30 -29.28 -6.00
C PHE A 504 -27.51 -28.34 -6.90
N PRO A 505 -27.32 -28.69 -8.18
CA PRO A 505 -26.74 -27.79 -9.15
C PRO A 505 -27.66 -26.58 -9.40
N SER A 506 -27.21 -25.40 -8.99
CA SER A 506 -27.76 -24.11 -9.39
C SER A 506 -27.15 -23.71 -10.73
N GLY A 507 -27.64 -24.28 -11.83
CA GLY A 507 -27.22 -23.91 -13.19
C GLY A 507 -28.03 -22.73 -13.70
N ALA A 508 -27.38 -21.80 -14.40
CA ALA A 508 -28.04 -20.66 -15.03
C ALA A 508 -29.12 -21.06 -16.06
N ARG A 509 -28.97 -22.28 -16.60
CA ARG A 509 -29.87 -22.89 -17.59
C ARG A 509 -30.96 -23.78 -16.98
N ALA A 510 -30.97 -23.97 -15.66
CA ALA A 510 -31.88 -24.91 -15.02
C ALA A 510 -33.31 -24.34 -14.91
N ASN A 511 -34.30 -25.05 -15.47
CA ASN A 511 -35.71 -24.68 -15.37
C ASN A 511 -36.42 -25.23 -14.14
N SER A 512 -35.86 -26.28 -13.54
CA SER A 512 -36.36 -26.91 -12.32
C SER A 512 -35.18 -27.44 -11.52
N LEU A 513 -35.42 -27.77 -10.25
CA LEU A 513 -34.41 -28.37 -9.39
C LEU A 513 -33.92 -29.68 -10.02
N SER A 514 -32.67 -29.66 -10.48
CA SER A 514 -32.03 -30.81 -11.12
C SER A 514 -31.75 -31.91 -10.08
N PRO A 515 -31.43 -33.16 -10.48
CA PRO A 515 -30.96 -34.16 -9.53
C PRO A 515 -29.75 -33.66 -8.74
N CYS A 516 -29.62 -34.08 -7.47
CA CYS A 516 -28.50 -33.69 -6.61
C CYS A 516 -27.14 -34.02 -7.25
N TYR A 517 -26.08 -33.34 -6.82
CA TYR A 517 -24.72 -33.53 -7.36
C TYR A 517 -24.28 -34.99 -7.38
N PHE A 518 -24.65 -35.76 -6.35
CA PHE A 518 -24.35 -37.20 -6.28
C PHE A 518 -25.02 -38.00 -7.41
N CYS A 519 -26.33 -37.87 -7.57
CA CYS A 519 -27.09 -38.56 -8.62
C CYS A 519 -26.65 -38.12 -10.02
N ARG A 520 -26.39 -36.82 -10.19
CA ARG A 520 -25.92 -36.26 -11.46
C ARG A 520 -24.56 -36.83 -11.84
N ARG A 521 -23.62 -36.90 -10.89
CA ARG A 521 -22.30 -37.49 -11.09
C ARG A 521 -22.37 -38.99 -11.41
N GLN A 522 -23.22 -39.73 -10.71
CA GLN A 522 -23.43 -41.15 -10.99
C GLN A 522 -24.06 -41.36 -12.38
N SER A 523 -25.02 -40.53 -12.77
CA SER A 523 -25.60 -40.53 -14.11
C SER A 523 -24.56 -40.22 -15.18
N ASN A 524 -23.67 -39.24 -14.94
CA ASN A 524 -22.57 -38.94 -15.85
C ASN A 524 -21.65 -40.16 -16.02
N ARG A 525 -21.22 -40.80 -14.93
CA ARG A 525 -20.37 -42.02 -14.96
C ARG A 525 -21.03 -43.18 -15.72
N GLY A 526 -22.35 -43.32 -15.61
CA GLY A 526 -23.10 -44.35 -16.32
C GLY A 526 -23.40 -44.05 -17.79
N ARG A 527 -23.41 -42.77 -18.20
CA ARG A 527 -23.88 -42.36 -19.54
C ARG A 527 -22.78 -41.79 -20.45
N ARG A 528 -22.15 -40.69 -20.02
CA ARG A 528 -21.28 -39.88 -20.90
C ARG A 528 -19.81 -39.85 -20.45
N ARG A 529 -19.54 -40.14 -19.17
CA ARG A 529 -18.22 -40.13 -18.52
C ARG A 529 -17.42 -38.87 -18.83
N VAL A 530 -18.10 -37.72 -18.81
CA VAL A 530 -17.49 -36.43 -19.11
C VAL A 530 -16.63 -35.97 -17.93
N TYR A 531 -15.40 -35.57 -18.22
CA TYR A 531 -14.50 -34.97 -17.25
C TYR A 531 -14.69 -33.45 -17.18
N LEU A 532 -15.32 -32.95 -16.11
CA LEU A 532 -15.70 -31.55 -15.96
C LEU A 532 -14.63 -30.64 -15.35
N GLU A 533 -13.58 -31.19 -14.74
CA GLU A 533 -12.54 -30.41 -14.05
C GLU A 533 -11.81 -29.37 -14.93
N PRO A 534 -11.50 -29.63 -16.22
CA PRO A 534 -10.86 -28.62 -17.07
C PRO A 534 -11.74 -27.37 -17.22
N TYR A 535 -13.06 -27.56 -17.37
CA TYR A 535 -14.02 -26.47 -17.45
C TYR A 535 -14.19 -25.72 -16.12
N ARG A 536 -14.01 -26.43 -15.00
CA ARG A 536 -13.93 -25.79 -13.67
C ARG A 536 -12.72 -24.86 -13.58
N LEU A 537 -11.56 -25.27 -14.10
CA LEU A 537 -10.37 -24.42 -14.12
C LEU A 537 -10.57 -23.19 -15.01
N ILE A 538 -11.23 -23.34 -16.16
CA ILE A 538 -11.61 -22.21 -17.03
C ILE A 538 -12.54 -21.25 -16.26
N LEU A 539 -13.53 -21.75 -15.51
CA LEU A 539 -14.43 -20.93 -14.70
C LEU A 539 -13.69 -20.20 -13.56
N GLU A 540 -12.78 -20.89 -12.87
CA GLU A 540 -11.97 -20.31 -11.80
C GLU A 540 -10.98 -19.27 -12.35
N GLU A 541 -10.41 -19.48 -13.54
CA GLU A 541 -9.59 -18.50 -14.23
C GLU A 541 -10.40 -17.29 -14.65
N LEU A 542 -11.59 -17.50 -15.21
CA LEU A 542 -12.52 -16.44 -15.57
C LEU A 542 -12.88 -15.57 -14.36
N ARG A 543 -13.33 -16.19 -13.26
CA ARG A 543 -13.67 -15.47 -12.02
C ARG A 543 -12.48 -14.69 -11.46
N ARG A 544 -11.27 -15.25 -11.52
CA ARG A 544 -10.05 -14.53 -11.10
C ARG A 544 -9.73 -13.36 -12.02
N LYS A 545 -9.84 -13.52 -13.33
CA LYS A 545 -9.60 -12.45 -14.31
C LYS A 545 -10.61 -11.31 -14.16
N GLU A 546 -11.89 -11.64 -14.04
CA GLU A 546 -12.94 -10.65 -13.79
C GLU A 546 -12.75 -9.91 -12.47
N ALA A 547 -12.39 -10.63 -11.39
CA ALA A 547 -12.05 -10.01 -10.11
C ALA A 547 -10.84 -9.06 -10.22
N ARG A 548 -9.79 -9.43 -10.96
CA ARG A 548 -8.63 -8.56 -11.20
C ARG A 548 -9.00 -7.31 -12.00
N LEU A 549 -9.75 -7.45 -13.09
CA LEU A 549 -10.21 -6.32 -13.89
C LEU A 549 -11.02 -5.32 -13.06
N LEU A 550 -11.82 -5.81 -12.10
CA LEU A 550 -12.54 -4.95 -11.17
C LEU A 550 -11.60 -4.21 -10.20
N LEU A 551 -10.62 -4.90 -9.62
CA LEU A 551 -9.64 -4.28 -8.73
C LEU A 551 -8.78 -3.24 -9.46
N ASP A 552 -8.31 -3.57 -10.67
CA ASP A 552 -7.55 -2.66 -11.53
C ASP A 552 -8.39 -1.45 -11.93
N GLY A 553 -9.69 -1.65 -12.20
CA GLY A 553 -10.63 -0.57 -12.47
C GLY A 553 -10.80 0.37 -11.28
N ILE A 554 -10.97 -0.17 -10.06
CA ILE A 554 -11.06 0.62 -8.82
C ILE A 554 -9.77 1.41 -8.60
N GLN A 555 -8.61 0.78 -8.81
CA GLN A 555 -7.31 1.39 -8.63
C GLN A 555 -7.07 2.52 -9.64
N LYS A 556 -7.38 2.31 -10.93
CA LYS A 556 -7.29 3.35 -11.97
C LYS A 556 -8.21 4.54 -11.68
N GLU A 557 -9.41 4.29 -11.18
CA GLU A 557 -10.32 5.38 -10.76
C GLU A 557 -9.78 6.14 -9.54
N LYS A 558 -9.15 5.45 -8.59
CA LYS A 558 -8.47 6.09 -7.45
C LYS A 558 -7.31 6.97 -7.92
N GLU A 559 -6.43 6.44 -8.77
CA GLU A 559 -5.31 7.18 -9.37
C GLU A 559 -5.80 8.38 -10.20
N LYS A 560 -6.92 8.23 -10.91
CA LYS A 560 -7.56 9.32 -11.64
C LYS A 560 -8.07 10.40 -10.68
N ARG A 561 -8.75 10.05 -9.58
CA ARG A 561 -9.19 11.00 -8.56
C ARG A 561 -8.02 11.72 -7.89
N GLU A 562 -6.96 11.00 -7.54
CA GLU A 562 -5.75 11.58 -6.95
C GLU A 562 -5.07 12.55 -7.93
N ARG A 563 -5.04 12.21 -9.22
CA ARG A 563 -4.52 13.09 -10.27
C ARG A 563 -5.41 14.33 -10.47
N GLU A 564 -6.72 14.18 -10.47
CA GLU A 564 -7.68 15.29 -10.58
C GLU A 564 -7.64 16.20 -9.34
N GLU A 565 -7.35 15.65 -8.16
CA GLU A 565 -7.13 16.40 -6.92
C GLU A 565 -5.82 17.18 -6.97
N LEU A 566 -4.73 16.54 -7.42
CA LEU A 566 -3.45 17.21 -7.69
C LEU A 566 -3.60 18.34 -8.71
N GLU A 567 -4.30 18.09 -9.83
CA GLU A 567 -4.57 19.14 -10.83
C GLU A 567 -5.46 20.26 -10.28
N ARG A 568 -6.38 19.97 -9.36
CA ARG A 568 -7.16 21.01 -8.68
C ARG A 568 -6.27 21.87 -7.78
N LEU A 569 -5.41 21.24 -6.98
CA LEU A 569 -4.45 21.95 -6.14
C LEU A 569 -3.49 22.79 -6.98
N ASP A 570 -2.96 22.26 -8.09
CA ASP A 570 -2.10 23.01 -9.02
C ASP A 570 -2.85 24.21 -9.63
N ARG A 571 -4.13 24.06 -9.97
CA ARG A 571 -4.97 25.18 -10.47
C ARG A 571 -5.29 26.20 -9.38
N GLU A 572 -5.53 25.76 -8.15
CA GLU A 572 -5.75 26.63 -6.99
C GLU A 572 -4.47 27.42 -6.66
N GLU A 573 -3.29 26.77 -6.64
CA GLU A 573 -1.99 27.45 -6.50
C GLU A 573 -1.70 28.41 -7.66
N SER A 574 -2.08 28.04 -8.89
CA SER A 574 -1.96 28.91 -10.07
C SER A 574 -2.87 30.15 -9.98
N MET A 575 -4.05 30.02 -9.35
CA MET A 575 -5.00 31.11 -9.11
C MET A 575 -4.61 31.97 -7.90
N GLU A 576 -3.92 31.41 -6.90
CA GLU A 576 -3.32 32.16 -5.78
C GLU A 576 -2.15 33.07 -6.22
N GLY A 577 -1.59 32.86 -7.41
CA GLY A 577 -0.70 33.81 -8.10
C GLY A 577 -1.38 35.12 -8.56
N SER A 578 -2.70 35.21 -8.46
CA SER A 578 -3.52 36.38 -8.74
C SER A 578 -4.34 36.74 -7.49
N SER A 579 -3.81 37.66 -6.68
CA SER A 579 -4.37 38.16 -5.43
C SER A 579 -5.91 38.22 -5.35
N THR A 580 -6.52 37.52 -4.39
CA THR A 580 -7.42 38.09 -3.37
C THR A 580 -7.65 37.05 -2.26
N GLY A 581 -7.49 37.47 -1.01
CA GLY A 581 -7.68 36.60 0.15
C GLY A 581 -9.12 36.14 0.30
N ILE A 582 -9.31 34.82 0.34
CA ILE A 582 -10.55 34.18 0.77
C ILE A 582 -10.41 33.82 2.25
N VAL A 583 -11.34 34.35 3.04
CA VAL A 583 -11.48 34.11 4.48
C VAL A 583 -11.95 32.66 4.69
N TYR A 584 -11.10 31.82 5.30
CA TYR A 584 -11.53 30.55 5.87
C TYR A 584 -12.42 30.82 7.09
N LYS A 585 -13.73 30.58 6.95
CA LYS A 585 -14.65 30.46 8.10
C LYS A 585 -14.39 29.10 8.76
N ARG A 586 -13.71 29.12 9.90
CA ARG A 586 -13.62 27.98 10.82
C ARG A 586 -15.01 27.73 11.38
N GLY A 587 -15.63 26.61 11.01
CA GLY A 587 -16.90 26.17 11.58
C GLY A 587 -16.80 26.07 13.10
N SER A 588 -17.74 26.75 13.77
CA SER A 588 -17.96 26.70 15.21
C SER A 588 -18.27 25.27 15.64
N THR A 589 -17.54 24.82 16.65
CA THR A 589 -17.94 23.70 17.52
C THR A 589 -19.08 24.20 18.41
N ASP A 590 -20.32 23.84 18.06
CA ASP A 590 -21.43 23.89 18.99
C ASP A 590 -21.96 22.47 19.18
N LEU A 591 -21.79 21.98 20.42
CA LEU A 591 -22.42 20.78 20.91
C LEU A 591 -23.93 20.98 20.93
N THR A 592 -24.65 20.26 20.08
CA THR A 592 -25.98 19.76 20.40
C THR A 592 -26.07 18.28 20.02
N SER A 593 -26.46 17.52 21.02
CA SER A 593 -26.67 16.08 21.03
C SER A 593 -27.81 15.66 20.12
N SER A 594 -27.51 14.88 19.08
CA SER A 594 -28.32 13.72 18.65
C SER A 594 -27.66 13.04 17.44
N ASP A 595 -27.58 11.71 17.52
CA ASP A 595 -27.19 10.74 16.49
C ASP A 595 -25.69 10.58 16.19
N SER A 596 -25.04 10.01 17.20
CA SER A 596 -24.00 9.01 17.03
C SER A 596 -24.43 7.87 16.09
N THR A 597 -23.87 7.80 14.88
CA THR A 597 -23.28 6.61 14.23
C THR A 597 -23.04 6.87 12.74
N GLN A 598 -21.92 7.50 12.42
CA GLN A 598 -21.25 7.25 11.14
C GLN A 598 -19.84 6.78 11.45
N THR A 599 -19.73 5.45 11.50
CA THR A 599 -18.45 4.75 11.46
C THR A 599 -17.69 5.15 10.20
N PRO A 600 -16.36 5.32 10.26
CA PRO A 600 -15.55 5.39 9.04
C PRO A 600 -15.84 4.15 8.19
N ILE A 601 -16.02 4.33 6.89
CA ILE A 601 -16.26 3.24 5.94
C ILE A 601 -14.97 2.41 5.87
N THR A 602 -14.85 1.47 6.80
CA THR A 602 -13.90 0.36 6.78
C THR A 602 -14.23 -0.54 5.58
N GLU A 603 -13.20 -1.04 4.91
CA GLU A 603 -13.20 -1.89 3.69
C GLU A 603 -13.96 -3.23 3.81
N SER A 604 -14.87 -3.39 4.77
CA SER A 604 -15.62 -4.62 5.03
C SER A 604 -17.15 -4.45 5.01
N LYS A 605 -17.69 -3.36 4.47
CA LYS A 605 -19.12 -3.19 4.17
C LYS A 605 -19.40 -2.54 2.81
N VAL A 606 -18.64 -2.93 1.80
CA VAL A 606 -19.27 -3.17 0.50
C VAL A 606 -19.63 -4.64 0.54
N ASP A 607 -20.86 -4.98 0.92
CA ASP A 607 -21.41 -6.22 0.40
C ASP A 607 -21.28 -6.10 -1.12
N PRO A 608 -20.47 -6.92 -1.81
CA PRO A 608 -20.50 -6.93 -3.25
C PRO A 608 -21.89 -7.46 -3.58
N GLN A 609 -22.85 -6.55 -3.78
CA GLN A 609 -24.18 -6.90 -4.24
C GLN A 609 -23.99 -7.91 -5.38
N THR A 610 -24.80 -8.95 -5.28
CA THR A 610 -24.93 -10.20 -6.04
C THR A 610 -24.94 -10.10 -7.58
N ASN A 611 -24.52 -8.98 -8.16
CA ASN A 611 -24.61 -8.65 -9.56
C ASN A 611 -23.29 -9.02 -10.26
N LYS A 612 -22.92 -10.31 -10.25
CA LYS A 612 -21.78 -10.83 -11.03
C LYS A 612 -22.20 -12.09 -11.78
N LEU A 613 -22.33 -11.98 -13.10
CA LEU A 613 -22.80 -13.08 -13.95
C LEU A 613 -21.84 -14.28 -13.90
N GLU A 614 -20.53 -14.07 -13.73
CA GLU A 614 -19.55 -15.14 -13.58
C GLU A 614 -19.75 -16.02 -12.33
N LEU A 615 -20.44 -15.50 -11.31
CA LEU A 615 -20.78 -16.25 -10.10
C LEU A 615 -22.05 -17.09 -10.28
N LEU A 616 -22.94 -16.69 -11.18
CA LEU A 616 -24.23 -17.34 -11.45
C LEU A 616 -24.11 -18.53 -12.44
N VAL A 617 -22.99 -18.63 -13.15
CA VAL A 617 -22.72 -19.69 -14.14
C VAL A 617 -22.07 -20.91 -13.46
N SER A 618 -22.57 -22.11 -13.78
CA SER A 618 -22.03 -23.39 -13.26
C SER A 618 -20.90 -23.95 -14.13
N VAL A 619 -20.20 -24.99 -13.64
CA VAL A 619 -19.17 -25.70 -14.43
C VAL A 619 -19.75 -26.34 -15.69
N GLU A 620 -20.99 -26.85 -15.64
CA GLU A 620 -21.63 -27.44 -16.82
C GLU A 620 -22.10 -26.40 -17.83
N ASP A 621 -22.39 -25.18 -17.36
CA ASP A 621 -22.66 -24.06 -18.23
C ASP A 621 -21.39 -23.66 -19.01
N ILE A 622 -20.21 -23.70 -18.38
CA ILE A 622 -18.93 -23.55 -19.07
C ILE A 622 -18.64 -24.70 -20.02
N TYR A 623 -18.93 -25.94 -19.63
CA TYR A 623 -18.85 -27.09 -20.54
C TYR A 623 -19.68 -26.85 -21.81
N PHE A 624 -20.92 -26.38 -21.66
CA PHE A 624 -21.79 -26.07 -22.79
C PHE A 624 -21.25 -24.92 -23.65
N LEU A 625 -20.78 -23.83 -23.05
CA LEU A 625 -20.16 -22.73 -23.80
C LEU A 625 -18.97 -23.24 -24.62
N VAL A 626 -18.06 -23.99 -24.01
CA VAL A 626 -16.84 -24.44 -24.69
C VAL A 626 -17.13 -25.50 -25.77
N ASN A 627 -17.97 -26.52 -25.47
CA ASN A 627 -18.22 -27.63 -26.38
C ASN A 627 -19.29 -27.33 -27.42
N ASP A 628 -20.45 -26.81 -26.99
CA ASP A 628 -21.65 -26.74 -27.82
C ASP A 628 -21.79 -25.37 -28.52
N VAL A 629 -21.18 -24.30 -27.98
CA VAL A 629 -21.18 -22.96 -28.62
C VAL A 629 -19.90 -22.71 -29.42
N TRP A 630 -18.75 -23.13 -28.90
CA TRP A 630 -17.43 -22.84 -29.48
C TRP A 630 -16.70 -24.08 -30.04
N ASP A 631 -17.34 -25.23 -30.12
CA ASP A 631 -16.83 -26.46 -30.76
C ASP A 631 -15.48 -26.99 -30.19
N ASN A 632 -15.18 -26.69 -28.91
CA ASN A 632 -13.90 -26.99 -28.24
C ASN A 632 -12.67 -26.42 -28.94
N ARG A 633 -12.79 -25.32 -29.68
CA ARG A 633 -11.67 -24.71 -30.39
C ARG A 633 -11.58 -23.22 -30.13
N SER A 634 -10.36 -22.70 -30.03
CA SER A 634 -10.15 -21.26 -30.02
C SER A 634 -10.71 -20.64 -31.29
N ALA A 635 -11.36 -19.48 -31.17
CA ALA A 635 -11.98 -18.80 -32.28
C ALA A 635 -10.95 -18.32 -33.32
N LEU A 636 -9.72 -18.00 -32.90
CA LEU A 636 -8.65 -17.46 -33.75
C LEU A 636 -7.73 -18.55 -34.31
N SER A 637 -6.91 -19.19 -33.49
CA SER A 637 -5.95 -20.21 -33.96
C SER A 637 -6.56 -21.60 -34.26
N GLY A 638 -7.82 -21.84 -33.92
CA GLY A 638 -8.43 -23.18 -34.00
C GLY A 638 -7.85 -24.22 -33.02
N CYS A 639 -7.03 -23.82 -32.05
CA CYS A 639 -6.44 -24.69 -31.04
C CYS A 639 -7.50 -25.42 -30.21
N SER A 640 -7.35 -26.74 -30.04
CA SER A 640 -8.28 -27.60 -29.29
C SER A 640 -7.77 -28.00 -27.89
N GLU A 641 -6.62 -27.50 -27.47
CA GLU A 641 -6.02 -27.82 -26.18
C GLU A 641 -6.78 -27.13 -25.03
N LEU A 642 -7.72 -27.85 -24.41
CA LEU A 642 -8.55 -27.36 -23.31
C LEU A 642 -7.80 -26.58 -22.21
N PRO A 643 -6.59 -26.96 -21.76
CA PRO A 643 -5.88 -26.25 -20.70
C PRO A 643 -5.38 -24.84 -21.09
N ASP A 644 -5.22 -24.55 -22.39
CA ASP A 644 -4.77 -23.26 -22.89
C ASP A 644 -5.92 -22.34 -23.27
N LEU A 645 -7.13 -22.90 -23.41
CA LEU A 645 -8.35 -22.16 -23.74
C LEU A 645 -8.88 -21.38 -22.53
N VAL A 646 -9.30 -20.15 -22.79
CA VAL A 646 -9.88 -19.22 -21.81
C VAL A 646 -11.07 -18.51 -22.44
N LEU A 647 -12.09 -18.27 -21.62
CA LEU A 647 -13.19 -17.39 -21.96
C LEU A 647 -12.83 -15.96 -21.55
N CYS A 648 -12.81 -15.05 -22.50
CA CYS A 648 -12.63 -13.61 -22.27
C CYS A 648 -13.86 -12.84 -22.76
N ARG A 649 -13.85 -11.52 -22.54
CA ARG A 649 -14.92 -10.62 -22.99
C ARG A 649 -14.77 -10.37 -24.50
N TRP A 650 -15.85 -10.48 -25.26
CA TRP A 650 -15.81 -10.08 -26.68
C TRP A 650 -15.73 -8.55 -26.80
N HIS A 651 -16.68 -7.84 -26.20
CA HIS A 651 -16.61 -6.40 -25.94
C HIS A 651 -15.93 -6.19 -24.59
N VAL A 652 -14.67 -5.74 -24.60
CA VAL A 652 -13.85 -5.50 -23.38
C VAL A 652 -14.53 -4.53 -22.43
N ALA A 653 -15.18 -3.53 -23.02
CA ALA A 653 -15.93 -2.52 -22.30
C ALA A 653 -17.11 -3.12 -21.50
N ASP A 654 -17.89 -4.05 -22.06
CA ASP A 654 -19.05 -4.58 -21.34
C ASP A 654 -18.63 -5.66 -20.32
N PRO A 655 -19.36 -5.85 -19.21
CA PRO A 655 -19.09 -6.93 -18.28
C PRO A 655 -19.17 -8.29 -18.98
N TRP A 656 -18.47 -9.27 -18.41
CA TRP A 656 -18.55 -10.62 -18.95
C TRP A 656 -19.96 -11.19 -18.82
N ALA A 657 -20.43 -11.82 -19.89
CA ALA A 657 -21.71 -12.52 -19.94
C ALA A 657 -21.61 -13.68 -20.94
N PRO A 658 -22.44 -14.73 -20.84
CA PRO A 658 -22.50 -15.82 -21.81
C PRO A 658 -22.60 -15.34 -23.28
N TRP A 659 -23.35 -14.25 -23.53
CA TRP A 659 -23.51 -13.60 -24.85
C TRP A 659 -22.52 -12.45 -25.12
N ASN A 660 -21.54 -12.24 -24.25
CA ASN A 660 -20.37 -11.38 -24.43
C ASN A 660 -19.07 -12.20 -24.19
N THR A 661 -19.06 -13.45 -24.67
CA THR A 661 -17.92 -14.37 -24.50
C THR A 661 -17.09 -14.51 -25.75
N PHE A 662 -15.80 -14.77 -25.57
CA PHE A 662 -14.88 -15.10 -26.64
C PHE A 662 -13.95 -16.22 -26.16
N LEU A 663 -14.00 -17.38 -26.83
CA LEU A 663 -13.14 -18.52 -26.49
C LEU A 663 -11.86 -18.46 -27.31
N VAL A 664 -10.74 -18.23 -26.64
CA VAL A 664 -9.41 -18.06 -27.26
C VAL A 664 -8.33 -18.60 -26.33
N THR A 665 -7.11 -18.76 -26.83
CA THR A 665 -5.96 -19.12 -26.00
C THR A 665 -5.57 -17.97 -25.05
N ARG A 666 -4.82 -18.27 -23.98
CA ARG A 666 -4.33 -17.23 -23.03
C ARG A 666 -3.62 -16.06 -23.73
N LYS A 667 -2.71 -16.37 -24.65
CA LYS A 667 -1.93 -15.35 -25.40
C LYS A 667 -2.82 -14.52 -26.32
N GLU A 668 -3.76 -15.16 -27.01
CA GLU A 668 -4.74 -14.47 -27.85
C GLU A 668 -5.66 -13.54 -27.05
N ALA A 669 -6.08 -13.96 -25.85
CA ALA A 669 -6.91 -13.15 -24.98
C ALA A 669 -6.18 -11.88 -24.51
N GLU A 670 -4.89 -11.99 -24.14
CA GLU A 670 -4.06 -10.84 -23.76
C GLU A 670 -3.93 -9.85 -24.93
N LEU A 671 -3.63 -10.34 -26.14
CA LEU A 671 -3.60 -9.51 -27.34
C LEU A 671 -4.94 -8.83 -27.63
N HIS A 672 -6.06 -9.54 -27.44
CA HIS A 672 -7.40 -8.96 -27.61
C HIS A 672 -7.68 -7.82 -26.62
N TYR A 673 -7.20 -7.93 -25.38
CA TYR A 673 -7.33 -6.86 -24.39
C TYR A 673 -6.43 -5.66 -24.71
N ASP A 674 -5.20 -5.88 -25.17
CA ASP A 674 -4.27 -4.80 -25.55
C ASP A 674 -4.79 -3.97 -26.73
N LEU A 675 -5.57 -4.59 -27.62
CA LEU A 675 -6.16 -3.97 -28.79
C LEU A 675 -7.50 -3.24 -28.50
N GLU A 676 -7.91 -3.08 -27.22
CA GLU A 676 -9.17 -2.40 -26.85
C GLU A 676 -9.31 -1.00 -27.47
N THR A 677 -8.19 -0.29 -27.65
CA THR A 677 -8.16 1.07 -28.19
C THR A 677 -8.53 1.16 -29.68
N LEU A 678 -8.35 0.07 -30.42
CA LEU A 678 -8.67 -0.04 -31.84
C LEU A 678 -10.00 -0.79 -31.92
N GLY A 679 -11.11 -0.09 -32.18
CA GLY A 679 -12.44 -0.70 -32.20
C GLY A 679 -12.50 -2.02 -32.99
N LEU A 680 -13.37 -2.95 -32.58
CA LEU A 680 -13.40 -4.34 -33.07
C LEU A 680 -13.44 -4.49 -34.61
N GLU A 681 -14.08 -3.54 -35.31
CA GLU A 681 -14.20 -3.51 -36.78
C GLU A 681 -12.85 -3.29 -37.48
N ASN A 682 -11.90 -2.64 -36.79
CA ASN A 682 -10.54 -2.40 -37.29
C ASN A 682 -9.59 -3.57 -36.95
N VAL A 683 -9.96 -4.41 -35.97
CA VAL A 683 -9.12 -5.50 -35.46
C VAL A 683 -9.45 -6.83 -36.14
N TYR A 684 -10.74 -7.10 -36.39
CA TYR A 684 -11.20 -8.39 -36.92
C TYR A 684 -11.91 -8.23 -38.26
N ALA A 685 -11.65 -9.16 -39.18
CA ALA A 685 -12.36 -9.23 -40.45
C ALA A 685 -13.87 -9.47 -40.26
N GLU A 686 -14.70 -8.92 -41.15
CA GLU A 686 -16.16 -8.98 -41.06
C GLU A 686 -16.71 -10.42 -40.97
N ALA A 687 -16.12 -11.36 -41.71
CA ALA A 687 -16.49 -12.78 -41.65
C ALA A 687 -16.30 -13.38 -40.24
N MET A 688 -15.24 -12.97 -39.53
CA MET A 688 -14.96 -13.39 -38.16
C MET A 688 -15.98 -12.79 -37.19
N ILE A 689 -16.27 -11.49 -37.32
CA ILE A 689 -17.27 -10.81 -36.50
C ILE A 689 -18.63 -11.48 -36.67
N ARG A 690 -19.04 -11.80 -37.90
CA ARG A 690 -20.30 -12.50 -38.18
C ARG A 690 -20.36 -13.88 -37.52
N ARG A 691 -19.27 -14.65 -37.60
CA ARG A 691 -19.17 -15.96 -36.94
C ARG A 691 -19.28 -15.85 -35.41
N VAL A 692 -18.58 -14.89 -34.82
CA VAL A 692 -18.66 -14.65 -33.36
C VAL A 692 -20.07 -14.23 -32.96
N ARG A 693 -20.69 -13.29 -33.68
CA ARG A 693 -22.08 -12.86 -33.43
C ARG A 693 -23.05 -14.03 -33.45
N GLN A 694 -22.94 -14.94 -34.42
CA GLN A 694 -23.78 -16.15 -34.48
C GLN A 694 -23.64 -17.01 -33.21
N ARG A 695 -22.40 -17.25 -32.76
CA ARG A 695 -22.14 -18.01 -31.51
C ARG A 695 -22.68 -17.31 -30.27
N LEU A 696 -22.50 -15.99 -30.17
CA LEU A 696 -23.04 -15.19 -29.08
C LEU A 696 -24.58 -15.22 -29.03
N ILE A 697 -25.25 -15.25 -30.18
CA ILE A 697 -26.70 -15.42 -30.27
C ILE A 697 -27.13 -16.78 -29.72
N ILE A 698 -26.44 -17.87 -30.08
CA ILE A 698 -26.70 -19.21 -29.54
C ILE A 698 -26.55 -19.20 -28.02
N ALA A 699 -25.48 -18.58 -27.50
CA ALA A 699 -25.32 -18.41 -26.06
C ALA A 699 -26.45 -17.58 -25.43
N ARG A 700 -26.89 -16.48 -26.05
CA ARG A 700 -28.01 -15.67 -25.55
C ARG A 700 -29.29 -16.48 -25.42
N TYR A 701 -29.62 -17.29 -26.42
CA TYR A 701 -30.79 -18.19 -26.36
C TYR A 701 -30.66 -19.25 -25.26
N ALA A 702 -29.47 -19.83 -25.09
CA ALA A 702 -29.25 -20.84 -24.05
C ALA A 702 -29.34 -20.24 -22.63
N PHE A 703 -28.95 -18.99 -22.43
CA PHE A 703 -28.88 -18.29 -21.14
C PHE A 703 -29.93 -17.18 -20.99
N ASN A 704 -31.10 -17.31 -21.64
CA ASN A 704 -32.13 -16.27 -21.68
C ASN A 704 -32.56 -15.79 -20.28
N ARG A 705 -32.57 -16.67 -19.27
CA ARG A 705 -32.93 -16.32 -17.89
C ARG A 705 -31.95 -15.38 -17.19
N LEU A 706 -30.67 -15.41 -17.59
CA LEU A 706 -29.68 -14.47 -17.07
C LEU A 706 -29.70 -13.12 -17.80
N CYS A 707 -30.34 -13.04 -18.97
CA CYS A 707 -30.35 -11.84 -19.80
C CYS A 707 -30.91 -10.61 -19.06
N PRO A 708 -32.03 -10.66 -18.32
CA PRO A 708 -32.55 -9.50 -17.59
C PRO A 708 -31.53 -8.96 -16.57
N THR A 709 -30.89 -9.85 -15.81
CA THR A 709 -29.85 -9.47 -14.83
C THR A 709 -28.62 -8.87 -15.52
N GLY A 710 -28.21 -9.42 -16.66
CA GLY A 710 -27.07 -8.91 -17.41
C GLY A 710 -27.36 -7.60 -18.15
N GLU A 711 -28.58 -7.39 -18.62
CA GLU A 711 -29.03 -6.12 -19.21
C GLU A 711 -29.01 -5.01 -18.14
N GLY A 712 -29.49 -5.28 -16.93
CA GLY A 712 -29.35 -4.35 -15.79
C GLY A 712 -27.88 -3.99 -15.51
N LEU A 713 -26.99 -4.98 -15.45
CA LEU A 713 -25.56 -4.78 -15.23
C LEU A 713 -24.87 -3.94 -16.32
N THR A 714 -25.16 -4.22 -17.58
CA THR A 714 -24.63 -3.40 -18.70
C THR A 714 -25.16 -1.97 -18.65
N GLN A 715 -26.41 -1.75 -18.27
CA GLN A 715 -26.98 -0.41 -18.10
C GLN A 715 -26.33 0.34 -16.93
N GLU A 716 -26.08 -0.31 -15.79
CA GLU A 716 -25.34 0.27 -14.67
C GLU A 716 -23.92 0.67 -15.08
N CYS A 717 -23.18 -0.22 -15.75
CA CYS A 717 -21.84 0.08 -16.25
C CYS A 717 -21.85 1.26 -17.25
N LYS A 718 -22.85 1.33 -18.14
CA LYS A 718 -23.04 2.45 -19.06
C LYS A 718 -23.35 3.75 -18.31
N LYS A 719 -24.21 3.74 -17.30
CA LYS A 719 -24.49 4.91 -16.44
C LYS A 719 -23.23 5.40 -15.71
N ILE A 720 -22.41 4.49 -15.19
CA ILE A 720 -21.13 4.82 -14.55
C ILE A 720 -20.18 5.46 -15.57
N ARG A 721 -20.05 4.90 -16.78
CA ARG A 721 -19.20 5.48 -17.83
C ARG A 721 -19.67 6.83 -18.33
N VAL A 722 -20.99 7.01 -18.50
CA VAL A 722 -21.58 8.27 -18.95
C VAL A 722 -21.39 9.34 -17.87
N SER A 723 -21.67 9.02 -16.60
CA SER A 723 -21.39 9.94 -15.48
C SER A 723 -19.90 10.29 -15.35
N ALA A 724 -18.99 9.36 -15.64
CA ALA A 724 -17.55 9.62 -15.68
C ALA A 724 -17.08 10.47 -16.88
N ARG A 725 -17.86 10.52 -17.97
CA ARG A 725 -17.55 11.31 -19.19
C ARG A 725 -18.17 12.70 -19.17
N THR A 726 -19.31 12.87 -18.51
CA THR A 726 -20.00 14.17 -18.34
C THR A 726 -20.34 14.37 -16.86
N PRO A 727 -19.41 14.92 -16.05
CA PRO A 727 -19.66 15.19 -14.63
C PRO A 727 -20.71 16.28 -14.39
N LEU A 728 -21.01 17.08 -15.43
CA LEU A 728 -21.80 18.31 -15.40
C LEU A 728 -23.29 18.17 -15.03
N ASP A 729 -23.81 16.95 -14.83
CA ASP A 729 -25.25 16.76 -14.68
C ASP A 729 -25.67 15.78 -13.56
N THR A 730 -24.77 15.51 -12.61
CA THR A 730 -25.12 14.79 -11.38
C THR A 730 -25.65 15.78 -10.32
N ASN A 731 -26.62 15.34 -9.50
CA ASN A 731 -27.13 16.16 -8.39
C ASN A 731 -26.01 16.60 -7.43
N GLU A 732 -24.98 15.77 -7.27
CA GLU A 732 -23.78 16.06 -6.47
C GLU A 732 -22.96 17.21 -7.08
N TRP A 733 -22.72 17.20 -8.40
CA TRP A 733 -22.08 18.31 -9.11
C TRP A 733 -22.89 19.61 -9.01
N ARG A 734 -24.21 19.53 -9.16
CA ARG A 734 -25.12 20.68 -8.99
C ARG A 734 -25.20 21.19 -7.55
N MET A 735 -24.97 20.33 -6.56
CA MET A 735 -24.91 20.71 -5.14
C MET A 735 -23.55 21.31 -4.77
N ALA A 736 -22.44 20.78 -5.31
CA ALA A 736 -21.10 21.29 -5.10
C ALA A 736 -20.87 22.68 -5.75
N GLN A 737 -21.58 22.98 -6.85
CA GLN A 737 -21.54 24.28 -7.54
C GLN A 737 -22.54 25.31 -6.98
N ARG A 738 -23.43 24.93 -6.05
CA ARG A 738 -24.29 25.91 -5.37
C ARG A 738 -23.46 26.66 -4.34
N HIS A 739 -22.99 27.85 -4.69
CA HIS A 739 -22.61 28.82 -3.67
C HIS A 739 -23.83 29.10 -2.77
N PRO A 740 -23.70 29.10 -1.44
CA PRO A 740 -24.77 29.59 -0.58
C PRO A 740 -25.03 31.04 -1.00
N LEU A 741 -26.28 31.35 -1.35
CA LEU A 741 -26.68 32.72 -1.63
C LEU A 741 -26.24 33.59 -0.43
N PRO A 742 -25.61 34.75 -0.64
CA PRO A 742 -25.32 35.66 0.46
C PRO A 742 -26.63 35.93 1.20
N ALA A 743 -26.59 35.86 2.54
CA ALA A 743 -27.77 36.01 3.37
C ALA A 743 -28.57 37.22 2.90
N VAL A 744 -29.83 37.00 2.50
CA VAL A 744 -30.73 38.07 2.06
C VAL A 744 -30.70 39.14 3.14
N ALA A 745 -30.29 40.35 2.78
CA ALA A 745 -30.21 41.46 3.71
C ALA A 745 -31.56 41.62 4.43
N PRO A 746 -31.57 41.92 5.75
CA PRO A 746 -32.81 42.05 6.49
C PRO A 746 -33.72 43.07 5.81
N PRO A 747 -35.04 42.78 5.70
CA PRO A 747 -35.96 43.62 4.96
C PRO A 747 -35.96 45.06 5.50
N LEU A 748 -36.08 46.04 4.60
CA LEU A 748 -35.76 47.46 4.82
C LEU A 748 -36.43 48.08 6.07
N TYR A 749 -37.57 47.55 6.52
CA TYR A 749 -38.26 48.03 7.71
C TYR A 749 -37.53 47.74 9.03
N ILE A 750 -36.54 46.83 9.03
CA ILE A 750 -35.71 46.46 10.21
C ILE A 750 -34.43 47.32 10.28
N THR A 751 -34.09 48.04 9.22
CA THR A 751 -32.87 48.89 9.17
C THR A 751 -33.14 50.30 9.69
N THR A 752 -32.16 50.86 10.42
CA THR A 752 -32.20 52.24 10.93
C THR A 752 -32.12 53.26 9.77
N PRO A 753 -32.59 54.51 9.92
CA PRO A 753 -32.53 55.52 8.85
C PRO A 753 -31.10 55.77 8.35
N GLU A 754 -30.11 55.69 9.24
CA GLU A 754 -28.70 55.88 8.93
C GLU A 754 -28.12 54.74 8.06
N ASP A 755 -28.63 53.52 8.21
CA ASP A 755 -28.22 52.37 7.41
C ASP A 755 -28.85 52.39 6.00
N ARG A 756 -30.00 53.05 5.82
CA ARG A 756 -30.68 53.19 4.51
C ARG A 756 -29.98 54.17 3.57
N HIS A 757 -29.15 55.06 4.10
CA HIS A 757 -28.42 56.08 3.33
C HIS A 757 -26.93 55.76 3.13
N LYS A 758 -26.45 54.58 3.54
CA LYS A 758 -25.10 54.14 3.21
C LYS A 758 -25.02 53.76 1.72
N PRO A 759 -24.03 54.27 0.96
CA PRO A 759 -23.88 53.90 -0.45
C PRO A 759 -23.55 52.41 -0.57
N THR A 760 -24.40 51.67 -1.31
CA THR A 760 -24.32 50.20 -1.47
C THR A 760 -23.08 49.75 -2.24
N ILE A 761 -22.38 50.67 -2.92
CA ILE A 761 -21.15 50.39 -3.66
C ILE A 761 -20.09 51.35 -3.14
N GLN A 762 -19.09 50.81 -2.42
CA GLN A 762 -17.84 51.51 -2.18
C GLN A 762 -16.83 51.12 -3.27
N PRO A 763 -16.14 52.08 -3.91
CA PRO A 763 -15.11 51.74 -4.87
C PRO A 763 -13.94 51.04 -4.16
N PRO A 764 -13.23 50.13 -4.85
CA PRO A 764 -12.08 49.44 -4.29
C PRO A 764 -11.01 50.46 -3.85
N LYS A 765 -10.39 50.21 -2.68
CA LYS A 765 -9.42 51.12 -2.03
C LYS A 765 -8.12 51.32 -2.82
N ALA A 766 -7.95 50.69 -3.98
CA ALA A 766 -6.82 50.88 -4.89
C ALA A 766 -7.32 51.10 -6.32
N LEU A 767 -6.99 52.24 -6.90
CA LEU A 767 -7.19 52.56 -8.32
C LEU A 767 -5.89 52.31 -9.09
N LEU A 768 -5.99 51.76 -10.29
CA LEU A 768 -4.85 51.54 -11.19
C LEU A 768 -4.17 52.88 -11.55
N PRO A 769 -2.83 52.93 -11.71
CA PRO A 769 -2.07 54.18 -11.90
C PRO A 769 -2.43 54.99 -13.15
N ILE A 770 -3.16 54.41 -14.10
CA ILE A 770 -3.56 55.03 -15.36
C ILE A 770 -4.61 56.13 -15.15
N ILE A 771 -5.38 56.10 -14.06
CA ILE A 771 -6.51 57.03 -13.82
C ILE A 771 -6.07 58.28 -13.02
N ARG A 772 -4.83 58.33 -12.51
CA ARG A 772 -4.31 59.52 -11.79
C ARG A 772 -3.70 60.62 -12.67
N GLY A 773 -3.66 60.46 -13.99
CA GLY A 773 -3.23 61.55 -14.88
C GLY A 773 -1.76 61.98 -14.75
N GLU A 774 -0.90 61.21 -14.07
CA GLU A 774 0.48 61.61 -13.74
C GLU A 774 1.54 61.19 -14.78
N LYS A 775 1.15 60.57 -15.90
CA LYS A 775 2.09 60.29 -17.01
C LYS A 775 1.47 60.65 -18.36
N ARG A 776 2.02 61.68 -19.00
CA ARG A 776 1.69 62.10 -20.38
C ARG A 776 2.52 61.29 -21.39
N PHE A 777 1.99 61.06 -22.60
CA PHE A 777 2.67 60.35 -23.70
C PHE A 777 4.07 60.89 -24.04
N SER A 778 4.30 62.17 -23.78
CA SER A 778 5.60 62.84 -23.91
C SER A 778 6.72 62.19 -23.11
N ASN A 779 6.42 61.57 -21.97
CA ASN A 779 7.42 61.00 -21.07
C ASN A 779 8.04 59.70 -21.60
N TYR A 780 7.47 59.13 -22.67
CA TYR A 780 7.98 57.95 -23.37
C TYR A 780 8.45 58.27 -24.80
N GLY A 781 8.60 59.56 -25.16
CA GLY A 781 9.07 59.98 -26.47
C GLY A 781 8.07 59.78 -27.62
N LEU A 782 6.81 59.44 -27.30
CA LEU A 782 5.76 59.16 -28.27
C LEU A 782 4.89 60.40 -28.47
N LYS A 783 4.72 60.86 -29.71
CA LYS A 783 3.93 62.08 -30.01
C LYS A 783 2.43 61.80 -30.20
N GLY A 784 2.04 60.53 -30.27
CA GLY A 784 0.63 60.13 -30.30
C GLY A 784 0.44 58.65 -30.57
N PHE A 785 -0.82 58.20 -30.51
CA PHE A 785 -1.21 56.79 -30.69
C PHE A 785 -0.87 56.18 -32.06
N LYS A 786 -0.43 56.98 -33.04
CA LYS A 786 -0.09 56.53 -34.41
C LYS A 786 1.33 55.91 -34.52
N GLU A 787 2.16 55.97 -33.48
CA GLU A 787 3.54 55.47 -33.49
C GLU A 787 3.70 54.08 -32.82
N LEU A 788 2.62 53.45 -32.37
CA LEU A 788 2.67 52.08 -31.88
C LEU A 788 2.79 51.11 -33.08
N PRO A 789 3.75 50.16 -33.08
CA PRO A 789 3.84 49.18 -34.15
C PRO A 789 2.53 48.36 -34.22
N PRO A 790 2.00 48.08 -35.42
CA PRO A 790 0.79 47.30 -35.57
C PRO A 790 1.05 45.86 -35.12
N TRP A 791 0.11 45.30 -34.37
CA TRP A 791 0.04 43.88 -34.03
C TRP A 791 -0.83 43.20 -35.08
#